data_AF-A0A933ZCV2-F1
#
_entry.id   AF-A0A933ZCV2-F1
#
_cell.length_a   1.000
_cell.length_b   1.000
_cell.length_c   1.000
_cell.angle_alpha   90.00
_cell.angle_beta   90.00
_cell.angle_gamma   90.00
#
_symmetry.space_group_name_H-M   'P 1'
#
loop_
_entity.id
_entity.type
_entity.pdbx_description
1 polymer ?
#
loop_
_entity_poly.entity_id
_entity_poly.type
_entity_poly.pdbx_seq_one_letter_code
_entity_poly.pdbx_strand_id
1 'polypeptide(L)'
;MLRRETASILLSIAVHGLLLGAGVFTFALSRPLPSLPARGSIDLTQLRQALRRRDISVERAALVASARSDRAAGTLKLGAFVLEANRLDAIDAGLELDSVLAAQRYQERLSALRAAIQSRELHLAVPEVFSDLRYFGRPGGMMGEALLQRGGSCEQLSLLIAAAAHDAGRVDIALRFYGGAGPHGVAHVAPVLSEGGKERDLVSGKLAARGGVRVSAAEVVEIYARAHGLAPTLVGQGSASAPSDPEPTSHRPSLIAGFPPNQDVFPGQLPLYASRGVHAPAQARSDGAPAEEPIDPVQDAKRCGYYVRMAVLDPVVVHADADGTGQWLAIEPRRMPHPARLDTESAMLSHALQVAEDRAAPEGDRLMAWACVAALGDWAGVDFALGGEPELSKQAMDRARQARERGRDLARSWPRKSEADRARLRTELADHAGRTWMLLLLEGGESIVVDLIERADARGWGKVSSLAGLLVWPSTRPRALAMIERYPLDDQVDVMHEVYHAHDHMAPWASDFDLEEVPGAGGQGSFLRSWRVFRGLAWRIWNGRRPVGEMLTALHEDCSRDRLGDAWEAAFLEYTARNMLGLLAMRSTSLEPVRELHRAADRVSHPSMVSLVRRLSFIEAQGELTGPSLADAWLLK
;
A
#
# COMPACT_ATOMS: atom_id res chain seq x y z
N MET A 1 26.38 -42.79 -50.70
CA MET A 1 26.83 -41.41 -51.04
C MET A 1 27.30 -40.62 -49.81
N LEU A 2 26.69 -40.74 -48.62
CA LEU A 2 27.11 -40.02 -47.38
C LEU A 2 28.57 -40.20 -46.90
N ARG A 3 29.26 -41.30 -47.26
CA ARG A 3 30.64 -41.55 -46.81
C ARG A 3 31.72 -40.79 -47.60
N ARG A 4 31.40 -40.28 -48.79
CA ARG A 4 32.35 -39.48 -49.60
C ARG A 4 32.33 -38.00 -49.20
N GLU A 5 31.17 -37.48 -48.78
CA GLU A 5 31.04 -36.06 -48.38
C GLU A 5 31.70 -35.77 -47.02
N THR A 6 31.65 -36.72 -46.08
CA THR A 6 32.32 -36.59 -44.77
C THR A 6 33.84 -36.63 -44.88
N ALA A 7 34.38 -37.41 -45.82
CA ALA A 7 35.83 -37.45 -46.07
C ALA A 7 36.35 -36.13 -46.67
N SER A 8 35.59 -35.49 -47.56
CA SER A 8 35.95 -34.21 -48.17
C SER A 8 35.93 -33.06 -47.15
N ILE A 9 35.00 -33.06 -46.21
CA ILE A 9 34.91 -32.04 -45.14
C ILE A 9 36.08 -32.18 -44.16
N LEU A 10 36.40 -33.41 -43.74
CA LEU A 10 37.53 -33.66 -42.83
C LEU A 10 38.87 -33.33 -43.48
N LEU A 11 39.03 -33.60 -44.78
CA LEU A 11 40.23 -33.23 -45.53
C LEU A 11 40.34 -31.71 -45.69
N SER A 12 39.23 -31.00 -45.92
CA SER A 12 39.20 -29.53 -45.97
C SER A 12 39.62 -28.90 -44.64
N ILE A 13 39.12 -29.42 -43.51
CA ILE A 13 39.49 -28.93 -42.17
C ILE A 13 40.96 -29.20 -41.87
N ALA A 14 41.48 -30.37 -42.25
CA ALA A 14 42.90 -30.72 -42.06
C ALA A 14 43.84 -29.82 -42.90
N VAL A 15 43.46 -29.51 -44.15
CA VAL A 15 44.24 -28.64 -45.03
C VAL A 15 44.20 -27.19 -44.56
N HIS A 16 43.07 -26.69 -44.06
CA HIS A 16 42.99 -25.35 -43.48
C HIS A 16 43.75 -25.23 -42.15
N GLY A 17 43.79 -26.29 -41.34
CA GLY A 17 44.59 -26.34 -40.11
C GLY A 17 46.11 -26.33 -40.37
N LEU A 18 46.55 -26.94 -41.48
CA LEU A 18 47.96 -26.95 -41.89
C LEU A 18 48.42 -25.64 -42.53
N LEU A 19 47.52 -24.89 -43.18
CA LEU A 19 47.82 -23.61 -43.83
C LEU A 19 47.87 -22.40 -42.87
N LEU A 20 47.32 -22.52 -41.66
CA LEU A 20 47.23 -21.41 -40.69
C LEU A 20 48.39 -21.30 -39.69
N GLY A 21 49.51 -21.99 -39.93
CA GLY A 21 50.81 -21.63 -39.35
C GLY A 21 51.00 -21.99 -37.87
N ALA A 22 52.04 -22.79 -37.63
CA ALA A 22 52.49 -23.32 -36.35
C ALA A 22 53.15 -22.26 -35.43
N GLY A 23 52.37 -21.28 -34.93
CA GLY A 23 52.92 -20.12 -34.21
C GLY A 23 52.50 -19.87 -32.75
N VAL A 24 51.63 -20.67 -32.12
CA VAL A 24 51.10 -20.33 -30.77
C VAL A 24 51.07 -21.49 -29.75
N PHE A 25 51.60 -22.68 -30.09
CA PHE A 25 51.42 -23.89 -29.27
C PHE A 25 52.56 -24.21 -28.28
N THR A 26 52.95 -23.27 -27.43
CA THR A 26 53.80 -23.57 -26.25
C THR A 26 53.33 -22.96 -24.92
N PHE A 27 52.17 -22.30 -24.86
CA PHE A 27 51.67 -21.69 -23.60
C PHE A 27 50.34 -22.26 -23.06
N ALA A 28 49.81 -23.35 -23.63
CA ALA A 28 48.48 -23.88 -23.30
C ALA A 28 48.47 -25.32 -22.73
N LEU A 29 49.57 -25.80 -22.14
CA LEU A 29 49.67 -27.16 -21.59
C LEU A 29 49.52 -27.27 -20.06
N SER A 30 48.90 -26.29 -19.41
CA SER A 30 48.60 -26.33 -17.97
C SER A 30 47.17 -25.92 -17.60
N ARG A 31 46.22 -25.98 -18.55
CA ARG A 31 44.79 -25.92 -18.23
C ARG A 31 44.18 -27.33 -18.27
N PRO A 32 43.46 -27.76 -17.23
CA PRO A 32 42.75 -29.02 -17.26
C PRO A 32 41.77 -29.02 -18.45
N LEU A 33 41.78 -30.10 -19.21
CA LEU A 33 40.82 -30.33 -20.30
C LEU A 33 39.41 -30.09 -19.76
N PRO A 34 38.56 -29.26 -20.42
CA PRO A 34 37.15 -29.22 -20.08
C PRO A 34 36.61 -30.63 -20.24
N SER A 35 36.07 -31.17 -19.16
CA SER A 35 35.34 -32.43 -19.18
C SER A 35 34.35 -32.41 -20.33
N LEU A 36 34.47 -33.37 -21.25
CA LEU A 36 33.42 -33.65 -22.23
C LEU A 36 32.09 -33.68 -21.46
N PRO A 37 31.06 -32.93 -21.89
CA PRO A 37 29.78 -32.97 -21.20
C PRO A 37 29.34 -34.43 -21.16
N ALA A 38 29.22 -34.96 -19.94
CA ALA A 38 28.60 -36.26 -19.70
C ALA A 38 27.32 -36.29 -20.52
N ARG A 39 27.07 -37.39 -21.25
CA ARG A 39 25.83 -37.64 -22.02
C ARG A 39 24.66 -37.01 -21.28
N GLY A 40 24.24 -35.82 -21.73
CA GLY A 40 23.25 -35.03 -21.03
C GLY A 40 21.98 -35.85 -21.01
N SER A 41 21.50 -36.21 -19.82
CA SER A 41 20.17 -36.75 -19.67
C SER A 41 19.22 -35.73 -20.31
N ILE A 42 18.56 -36.11 -21.40
CA ILE A 42 17.49 -35.30 -21.98
C ILE A 42 16.46 -35.12 -20.86
N ASP A 43 16.32 -33.89 -20.37
CA ASP A 43 15.29 -33.56 -19.41
C ASP A 43 13.94 -33.70 -20.11
N LEU A 44 13.28 -34.84 -19.88
CA LEU A 44 11.97 -35.16 -20.46
C LEU A 44 10.93 -34.10 -20.10
N THR A 45 11.12 -33.34 -19.02
CA THR A 45 10.27 -32.22 -18.62
C THR A 45 10.41 -31.07 -19.61
N GLN A 46 11.65 -30.68 -19.95
CA GLN A 46 11.91 -29.64 -20.94
C GLN A 46 11.43 -30.04 -22.33
N LEU A 47 11.63 -31.30 -22.72
CA LEU A 47 11.13 -31.81 -24.01
C LEU A 47 9.60 -31.79 -24.07
N ARG A 48 8.90 -32.24 -23.02
CA ARG A 48 7.43 -32.17 -22.93
C ARG A 48 6.93 -30.72 -22.96
N GLN A 49 7.61 -29.81 -22.27
CA GLN A 49 7.27 -28.39 -22.27
C GLN A 49 7.47 -27.77 -23.67
N ALA A 50 8.54 -28.13 -24.37
CA ALA A 50 8.79 -27.67 -25.74
C ALA A 50 7.75 -28.21 -26.74
N LEU A 51 7.38 -29.48 -26.63
CA LEU A 51 6.31 -30.07 -27.45
C LEU A 51 4.96 -29.41 -27.17
N ARG A 52 4.61 -29.21 -25.89
CA ARG A 52 3.38 -28.51 -25.48
C ARG A 52 3.34 -27.07 -26.05
N ARG A 53 4.44 -26.32 -25.97
CA ARG A 53 4.53 -24.97 -26.55
C ARG A 53 4.35 -24.97 -28.07
N ARG A 54 4.88 -25.98 -28.76
CA ARG A 54 4.69 -26.14 -30.21
C ARG A 54 3.22 -26.41 -30.54
N ASP A 55 2.58 -27.31 -29.82
CA ASP A 55 1.16 -27.64 -30.05
C ASP A 55 0.26 -26.41 -29.81
N ILE A 56 0.50 -25.67 -28.71
CA ILE A 56 -0.19 -24.40 -28.44
C ILE A 56 0.05 -23.37 -29.54
N SER A 57 1.28 -23.26 -30.06
CA SER A 57 1.59 -22.34 -31.16
C SER A 57 0.78 -22.66 -32.43
N VAL A 58 0.60 -23.95 -32.74
CA VAL A 58 -0.25 -24.39 -33.86
C VAL A 58 -1.72 -24.07 -33.60
N GLU A 59 -2.24 -24.35 -32.39
CA GLU A 59 -3.61 -24.00 -32.02
C GLU A 59 -3.86 -22.48 -32.08
N ARG A 60 -2.91 -21.65 -31.61
CA ARG A 60 -2.99 -20.18 -31.71
C ARG A 60 -3.05 -19.73 -33.17
N ALA A 61 -2.21 -20.29 -34.04
CA ALA A 61 -2.21 -19.96 -35.47
C ALA A 61 -3.54 -20.30 -36.14
N ALA A 62 -4.12 -21.46 -35.81
CA ALA A 62 -5.44 -21.88 -36.30
C ALA A 62 -6.56 -20.95 -35.78
N LEU A 63 -6.54 -20.60 -34.49
CA LEU A 63 -7.48 -19.67 -33.88
C LEU A 63 -7.45 -18.30 -34.56
N VAL A 64 -6.25 -17.73 -34.76
CA VAL A 64 -6.06 -16.45 -35.45
C VAL A 64 -6.53 -16.52 -36.91
N ALA A 65 -6.20 -17.60 -37.63
CA ALA A 65 -6.64 -17.78 -39.02
C ALA A 65 -8.16 -17.85 -39.14
N SER A 66 -8.83 -18.60 -38.26
CA SER A 66 -10.29 -18.67 -38.19
C SER A 66 -10.89 -17.29 -37.90
N ALA A 67 -10.40 -16.59 -36.87
CA ALA A 67 -10.89 -15.28 -36.49
C ALA A 67 -10.70 -14.22 -37.59
N ARG A 68 -9.62 -14.30 -38.37
CA ARG A 68 -9.42 -13.46 -39.57
C ARG A 68 -10.46 -13.74 -40.66
N SER A 69 -10.78 -15.01 -40.90
CA SER A 69 -11.85 -15.40 -41.84
C SER A 69 -13.21 -14.90 -41.37
N ASP A 70 -13.53 -15.08 -40.08
CA ASP A 70 -14.80 -14.63 -39.50
C ASP A 70 -14.92 -13.10 -39.54
N ARG A 71 -13.82 -12.39 -39.28
CA ARG A 71 -13.74 -10.94 -39.44
C ARG A 71 -14.00 -10.51 -40.88
N ALA A 72 -13.37 -11.16 -41.86
CA ALA A 72 -13.58 -10.87 -43.28
C ALA A 72 -15.04 -11.14 -43.71
N ALA A 73 -15.69 -12.14 -43.11
CA ALA A 73 -17.09 -12.46 -43.33
C ALA A 73 -18.08 -11.60 -42.50
N GLY A 74 -17.59 -10.72 -41.61
CA GLY A 74 -18.45 -9.94 -40.71
C GLY A 74 -19.17 -10.77 -39.63
N THR A 75 -18.69 -11.98 -39.35
CA THR A 75 -19.31 -12.94 -38.42
C THR A 75 -18.52 -13.15 -37.12
N LEU A 76 -17.38 -12.46 -36.97
CA LEU A 76 -16.49 -12.56 -35.81
C LEU A 76 -17.25 -12.45 -34.48
N LYS A 77 -17.08 -13.47 -33.63
CA LYS A 77 -17.48 -13.46 -32.21
C LYS A 77 -16.26 -13.14 -31.36
N LEU A 78 -16.04 -11.85 -31.10
CA LEU A 78 -14.83 -11.36 -30.48
C LEU A 78 -14.64 -11.92 -29.07
N GLY A 79 -15.71 -12.03 -28.28
CA GLY A 79 -15.62 -12.62 -26.94
C GLY A 79 -15.23 -14.09 -26.95
N ALA A 80 -15.77 -14.87 -27.90
CA ALA A 80 -15.40 -16.28 -28.05
C ALA A 80 -13.91 -16.42 -28.44
N PHE A 81 -13.43 -15.58 -29.36
CA PHE A 81 -12.02 -15.52 -29.71
C PHE A 81 -11.13 -15.19 -28.51
N VAL A 82 -11.45 -14.14 -27.73
CA VAL A 82 -10.61 -13.72 -26.59
C VAL A 82 -10.61 -14.77 -25.47
N LEU A 83 -11.74 -15.42 -25.19
CA LEU A 83 -11.80 -16.50 -24.19
C LEU A 83 -10.98 -17.72 -24.61
N GLU A 84 -11.02 -18.10 -25.87
CA GLU A 84 -10.22 -19.21 -26.39
C GLU A 84 -8.73 -18.87 -26.41
N ALA A 85 -8.38 -17.62 -26.77
CA ALA A 85 -7.03 -17.10 -26.63
C ALA A 85 -6.54 -17.16 -25.17
N ASN A 86 -7.37 -16.75 -24.21
CA ASN A 86 -7.04 -16.85 -22.78
C ASN A 86 -6.89 -18.30 -22.31
N ARG A 87 -7.69 -19.25 -22.83
CA ARG A 87 -7.49 -20.69 -22.55
C ARG A 87 -6.10 -21.14 -23.00
N LEU A 88 -5.69 -20.78 -24.21
CA LEU A 88 -4.35 -21.12 -24.73
C LEU A 88 -3.24 -20.47 -23.91
N ASP A 89 -3.40 -19.20 -23.51
CA ASP A 89 -2.42 -18.49 -22.69
C ASP A 89 -2.32 -19.05 -21.28
N ALA A 90 -3.43 -19.43 -20.66
CA ALA A 90 -3.44 -20.12 -19.37
C ALA A 90 -2.69 -21.47 -19.47
N ILE A 91 -2.94 -22.25 -20.52
CA ILE A 91 -2.25 -23.53 -20.74
C ILE A 91 -0.75 -23.32 -20.95
N ASP A 92 -0.34 -22.30 -21.70
CA ASP A 92 1.07 -21.97 -21.96
C ASP A 92 1.80 -21.51 -20.69
N ALA A 93 1.11 -20.71 -19.87
CA ALA A 93 1.59 -20.22 -18.58
C ALA A 93 1.52 -21.27 -17.46
N GLY A 94 0.86 -22.42 -17.69
CA GLY A 94 0.64 -23.43 -16.66
C GLY A 94 -0.36 -23.00 -15.57
N LEU A 95 -1.29 -22.11 -15.92
CA LEU A 95 -2.35 -21.60 -15.05
C LEU A 95 -3.65 -22.39 -15.25
N GLU A 96 -4.43 -22.52 -14.18
CA GLU A 96 -5.80 -23.03 -14.26
C GLU A 96 -6.77 -21.90 -14.59
N LEU A 97 -7.55 -22.07 -15.65
CA LEU A 97 -8.65 -21.19 -16.02
C LEU A 97 -9.88 -22.05 -16.31
N ASP A 98 -10.96 -21.84 -15.54
CA ASP A 98 -12.25 -22.45 -15.82
C ASP A 98 -12.90 -21.75 -17.03
N SER A 99 -12.46 -22.16 -18.22
CA SER A 99 -12.89 -21.56 -19.49
C SER A 99 -14.38 -21.75 -19.76
N VAL A 100 -14.97 -22.83 -19.24
CA VAL A 100 -16.41 -23.12 -19.40
C VAL A 100 -17.22 -22.14 -18.57
N LEU A 101 -16.90 -21.99 -17.28
CA LEU A 101 -17.59 -21.03 -16.42
C LEU A 101 -17.35 -19.60 -16.90
N ALA A 102 -16.12 -19.25 -17.33
CA ALA A 102 -15.84 -17.94 -17.90
C ALA A 102 -16.70 -17.65 -19.14
N ALA A 103 -16.85 -18.62 -20.05
CA ALA A 103 -17.72 -18.50 -21.22
C ALA A 103 -19.19 -18.33 -20.84
N GLN A 104 -19.68 -19.07 -19.84
CA GLN A 104 -21.03 -18.89 -19.31
C GLN A 104 -21.24 -17.47 -18.76
N ARG A 105 -20.33 -16.99 -17.91
CA ARG A 105 -20.37 -15.62 -17.34
C ARG A 105 -20.35 -14.55 -18.43
N TYR A 106 -19.56 -14.77 -19.49
CA TYR A 106 -19.55 -13.87 -20.65
C TYR A 106 -20.91 -13.85 -21.35
N GLN A 107 -21.53 -15.00 -21.61
CA GLN A 107 -22.85 -15.06 -22.26
C GLN A 107 -23.97 -14.43 -21.43
N GLU A 108 -23.94 -14.61 -20.11
CA GLU A 108 -24.85 -13.94 -19.17
C GLU A 108 -24.75 -12.41 -19.32
N ARG A 109 -23.52 -11.87 -19.33
CA ARG A 109 -23.28 -10.43 -19.50
C ARG A 109 -23.63 -9.93 -20.89
N LEU A 110 -23.29 -10.66 -21.95
CA LEU A 110 -23.65 -10.30 -23.32
C LEU A 110 -25.17 -10.24 -23.50
N SER A 111 -25.91 -11.18 -22.91
CA SER A 111 -27.37 -11.19 -22.95
C SER A 111 -27.95 -10.00 -22.19
N ALA A 112 -27.42 -9.69 -21.00
CA ALA A 112 -27.82 -8.51 -20.23
C ALA A 112 -27.52 -7.20 -20.98
N LEU A 113 -26.36 -7.10 -21.64
CA LEU A 113 -26.00 -5.94 -22.46
C LEU A 113 -26.93 -5.77 -23.65
N ARG A 114 -27.22 -6.86 -24.39
CA ARG A 114 -28.17 -6.83 -25.51
C ARG A 114 -29.56 -6.36 -25.07
N ALA A 115 -30.03 -6.81 -23.91
CA ALA A 115 -31.31 -6.36 -23.36
C ALA A 115 -31.26 -4.87 -22.97
N ALA A 116 -30.20 -4.43 -22.29
CA ALA A 116 -30.07 -3.04 -21.85
C ALA A 116 -30.01 -2.05 -23.02
N ILE A 117 -29.27 -2.36 -24.09
CA ILE A 117 -29.12 -1.46 -25.26
C ILE A 117 -30.38 -1.34 -26.13
N GLN A 118 -31.42 -2.17 -25.91
CA GLN A 118 -32.71 -2.01 -26.58
C GLN A 118 -33.46 -0.75 -26.12
N SER A 119 -33.18 -0.29 -24.89
CA SER A 119 -33.89 0.84 -24.27
C SER A 119 -32.98 2.01 -23.90
N ARG A 120 -31.65 1.85 -24.04
CA ARG A 120 -30.65 2.82 -23.60
C ARG A 120 -29.48 2.92 -24.56
N GLU A 121 -28.84 4.07 -24.58
CA GLU A 121 -27.55 4.23 -25.26
C GLU A 121 -26.47 3.38 -24.58
N LEU A 122 -25.50 2.91 -25.36
CA LEU A 122 -24.49 1.96 -24.88
C LEU A 122 -23.70 2.50 -23.68
N HIS A 123 -23.36 3.79 -23.68
CA HIS A 123 -22.62 4.41 -22.58
C HIS A 123 -23.42 4.50 -21.27
N LEU A 124 -24.74 4.30 -21.32
CA LEU A 124 -25.62 4.18 -20.14
C LEU A 124 -25.86 2.71 -19.76
N ALA A 125 -25.85 1.80 -20.73
CA ALA A 125 -26.04 0.36 -20.51
C ALA A 125 -24.80 -0.31 -19.89
N VAL A 126 -23.60 0.06 -20.32
CA VAL A 126 -22.34 -0.54 -19.84
C VAL A 126 -22.19 -0.40 -18.32
N PRO A 127 -22.36 0.79 -17.70
CA PRO A 127 -22.26 0.93 -16.25
C PRO A 127 -23.30 0.16 -15.44
N GLU A 128 -24.44 -0.22 -16.03
CA GLU A 128 -25.45 -1.05 -15.37
C GLU A 128 -25.06 -2.54 -15.42
N VAL A 129 -24.60 -3.02 -16.57
CA VAL A 129 -24.31 -4.45 -16.80
C VAL A 129 -22.99 -4.88 -16.18
N PHE A 130 -22.01 -3.97 -16.13
CA PHE A 130 -20.66 -4.22 -15.62
C PHE A 130 -20.42 -3.59 -14.24
N SER A 131 -21.50 -3.20 -13.58
CA SER A 131 -21.50 -2.41 -12.36
C SER A 131 -20.92 -3.12 -11.14
N ASP A 132 -20.89 -4.45 -11.19
CA ASP A 132 -20.34 -5.35 -10.18
C ASP A 132 -18.84 -5.60 -10.35
N LEU A 133 -18.25 -5.21 -11.49
CA LEU A 133 -16.83 -5.38 -11.74
C LEU A 133 -16.01 -4.38 -10.92
N ARG A 134 -14.90 -4.86 -10.37
CA ARG A 134 -13.92 -4.06 -9.64
C ARG A 134 -12.63 -3.86 -10.42
N TYR A 135 -11.92 -2.78 -10.15
CA TYR A 135 -10.58 -2.57 -10.68
C TYR A 135 -9.53 -3.13 -9.72
N PHE A 136 -8.53 -3.86 -10.20
CA PHE A 136 -7.53 -4.52 -9.35
C PHE A 136 -6.11 -3.94 -9.45
N GLY A 137 -5.89 -2.81 -10.13
CA GLY A 137 -4.60 -2.09 -10.06
C GLY A 137 -3.37 -2.80 -10.60
N ARG A 138 -3.51 -4.01 -11.15
CA ARG A 138 -2.39 -4.86 -11.60
C ARG A 138 -2.26 -4.80 -13.12
N PRO A 139 -1.05 -4.72 -13.70
CA PRO A 139 -0.87 -4.87 -15.14
C PRO A 139 -1.20 -6.29 -15.61
N GLY A 140 -1.63 -6.42 -16.87
CA GLY A 140 -1.89 -7.71 -17.53
C GLY A 140 -3.11 -8.47 -16.99
N GLY A 141 -3.12 -9.77 -17.25
CA GLY A 141 -4.17 -10.72 -16.89
C GLY A 141 -5.08 -11.10 -18.06
N MET A 142 -5.94 -12.09 -17.83
CA MET A 142 -6.86 -12.63 -18.83
C MET A 142 -8.29 -12.14 -18.64
N MET A 143 -9.02 -11.86 -19.73
CA MET A 143 -10.45 -11.51 -19.67
C MET A 143 -11.28 -12.58 -18.94
N GLY A 144 -10.92 -13.86 -19.12
CA GLY A 144 -11.54 -14.98 -18.40
C GLY A 144 -11.40 -14.88 -16.87
N GLU A 145 -10.23 -14.50 -16.37
CA GLU A 145 -10.03 -14.28 -14.92
C GLU A 145 -10.93 -13.15 -14.41
N ALA A 146 -11.05 -12.07 -15.19
CA ALA A 146 -11.87 -10.93 -14.76
C ALA A 146 -13.35 -11.25 -14.65
N LEU A 147 -13.85 -12.17 -15.49
CA LEU A 147 -15.21 -12.69 -15.40
C LEU A 147 -15.42 -13.55 -14.15
N LEU A 148 -14.44 -14.40 -13.81
CA LEU A 148 -14.50 -15.31 -12.66
C LEU A 148 -14.36 -14.54 -11.33
N GLN A 149 -13.45 -13.57 -11.29
CA GLN A 149 -13.11 -12.78 -10.10
C GLN A 149 -13.99 -11.54 -9.93
N ARG A 150 -14.86 -11.24 -10.90
CA ARG A 150 -15.67 -10.00 -10.95
C ARG A 150 -14.80 -8.73 -10.85
N GLY A 151 -13.67 -8.71 -11.54
CA GLY A 151 -12.80 -7.54 -11.57
C GLY A 151 -11.46 -7.80 -12.25
N GLY A 152 -10.73 -6.75 -12.60
CA GLY A 152 -9.47 -6.90 -13.32
C GLY A 152 -8.72 -5.60 -13.54
N SER A 153 -7.68 -5.68 -14.35
CA SER A 153 -6.88 -4.55 -14.82
C SER A 153 -7.61 -3.71 -15.86
N CYS A 154 -7.04 -2.56 -16.21
CA CYS A 154 -7.58 -1.73 -17.30
C CYS A 154 -7.63 -2.52 -18.61
N GLU A 155 -6.65 -3.38 -18.87
CA GLU A 155 -6.60 -4.24 -20.04
C GLU A 155 -7.74 -5.26 -20.05
N GLN A 156 -7.88 -6.06 -18.98
CA GLN A 156 -8.91 -7.11 -18.89
C GLN A 156 -10.33 -6.54 -19.00
N LEU A 157 -10.62 -5.46 -18.27
CA LEU A 157 -11.92 -4.81 -18.26
C LEU A 157 -12.22 -4.17 -19.62
N SER A 158 -11.23 -3.52 -20.24
CA SER A 158 -11.39 -2.92 -21.57
C SER A 158 -11.67 -3.96 -22.64
N LEU A 159 -10.94 -5.07 -22.64
CA LEU A 159 -11.16 -6.19 -23.57
C LEU A 159 -12.55 -6.78 -23.37
N LEU A 160 -12.98 -6.99 -22.13
CA LEU A 160 -14.32 -7.50 -21.82
C LEU A 160 -15.43 -6.60 -22.36
N ILE A 161 -15.36 -5.30 -22.08
CA ILE A 161 -16.37 -4.33 -22.51
C ILE A 161 -16.37 -4.19 -24.03
N ALA A 162 -15.20 -4.09 -24.66
CA ALA A 162 -15.09 -3.97 -26.11
C ALA A 162 -15.60 -5.23 -26.84
N ALA A 163 -15.26 -6.43 -26.34
CA ALA A 163 -15.75 -7.69 -26.89
C ALA A 163 -17.27 -7.83 -26.76
N ALA A 164 -17.82 -7.54 -25.58
CA ALA A 164 -19.25 -7.62 -25.35
C ALA A 164 -20.04 -6.62 -26.21
N ALA A 165 -19.56 -5.38 -26.34
CA ALA A 165 -20.20 -4.39 -27.18
C ALA A 165 -20.13 -4.76 -28.68
N HIS A 166 -18.97 -5.24 -29.15
CA HIS A 166 -18.80 -5.75 -30.51
C HIS A 166 -19.77 -6.90 -30.80
N ASP A 167 -19.85 -7.90 -29.92
CA ASP A 167 -20.73 -9.06 -30.09
C ASP A 167 -22.23 -8.72 -29.91
N ALA A 168 -22.53 -7.58 -29.30
CA ALA A 168 -23.86 -6.98 -29.27
C ALA A 168 -24.22 -6.21 -30.56
N GLY A 169 -23.31 -6.18 -31.56
CA GLY A 169 -23.53 -5.59 -32.88
C GLY A 169 -23.05 -4.14 -33.01
N ARG A 170 -22.26 -3.63 -32.06
CA ARG A 170 -21.74 -2.26 -32.10
C ARG A 170 -20.43 -2.20 -32.87
N VAL A 171 -20.41 -1.40 -33.94
CA VAL A 171 -19.24 -1.20 -34.83
C VAL A 171 -18.45 0.07 -34.51
N ASP A 172 -19.03 0.95 -33.70
CA ASP A 172 -18.49 2.24 -33.27
C ASP A 172 -17.58 2.15 -32.03
N ILE A 173 -17.17 0.93 -31.68
CA ILE A 173 -16.33 0.63 -30.52
C ILE A 173 -14.88 0.37 -30.92
N ALA A 174 -13.99 0.96 -30.12
CA ALA A 174 -12.56 0.83 -30.24
C ALA A 174 -11.91 0.65 -28.87
N LEU A 175 -10.64 0.27 -28.87
CA LEU A 175 -9.75 0.40 -27.73
C LEU A 175 -8.84 1.59 -27.98
N ARG A 176 -8.57 2.37 -26.93
CA ARG A 176 -7.55 3.42 -26.94
C ARG A 176 -6.41 2.99 -26.02
N PHE A 177 -5.21 2.94 -26.59
CA PHE A 177 -4.00 2.49 -25.91
C PHE A 177 -3.04 3.66 -25.65
N TYR A 178 -2.71 3.86 -24.38
CA TYR A 178 -1.72 4.82 -23.89
C TYR A 178 -0.49 4.01 -23.45
N GLY A 179 0.52 3.96 -24.31
CA GLY A 179 1.68 3.08 -24.14
C GLY A 179 2.80 3.67 -23.30
N GLY A 180 2.75 4.97 -22.99
CA GLY A 180 3.63 5.57 -22.00
C GLY A 180 3.31 5.03 -20.61
N ALA A 181 4.34 4.58 -19.88
CA ALA A 181 4.19 4.15 -18.50
C ALA A 181 3.70 5.33 -17.65
N GLY A 182 2.52 5.19 -17.03
CA GLY A 182 2.02 6.17 -16.05
C GLY A 182 2.86 6.19 -14.77
N PRO A 183 2.47 6.98 -13.76
CA PRO A 183 3.17 7.05 -12.46
C PRO A 183 3.38 5.68 -11.79
N HIS A 184 2.50 4.71 -12.08
CA HIS A 184 2.57 3.35 -11.54
C HIS A 184 3.27 2.34 -12.47
N GLY A 185 3.94 2.80 -13.54
CA GLY A 185 4.70 1.92 -14.44
C GLY A 185 3.86 1.09 -15.42
N VAL A 186 2.54 1.30 -15.46
CA VAL A 186 1.58 0.49 -16.24
C VAL A 186 1.04 1.27 -17.43
N ALA A 187 0.98 0.62 -18.61
CA ALA A 187 0.30 1.15 -19.78
C ALA A 187 -1.23 1.06 -19.62
N HIS A 188 -1.96 2.03 -20.17
CA HIS A 188 -3.41 2.09 -20.02
C HIS A 188 -4.14 1.72 -21.30
N VAL A 189 -5.19 0.91 -21.18
CA VAL A 189 -6.15 0.64 -22.25
C VAL A 189 -7.52 1.08 -21.76
N ALA A 190 -8.28 1.75 -22.62
CA ALA A 190 -9.68 2.13 -22.36
C ALA A 190 -10.59 1.67 -23.52
N PRO A 191 -11.80 1.16 -23.24
CA PRO A 191 -12.80 0.91 -24.28
C PRO A 191 -13.51 2.22 -24.60
N VAL A 192 -13.47 2.65 -25.86
CA VAL A 192 -14.03 3.94 -26.28
C VAL A 192 -15.16 3.77 -27.28
N LEU A 193 -16.21 4.58 -27.11
CA LEU A 193 -17.34 4.73 -28.04
C LEU A 193 -17.17 6.03 -28.82
N SER A 194 -17.24 5.95 -30.16
CA SER A 194 -17.24 7.12 -31.04
C SER A 194 -18.67 7.63 -31.29
N GLU A 195 -19.00 8.81 -30.78
CA GLU A 195 -20.35 9.39 -30.86
C GLU A 195 -20.27 10.91 -31.08
N GLY A 196 -20.94 11.43 -32.12
CA GLY A 196 -20.99 12.87 -32.41
C GLY A 196 -19.61 13.51 -32.64
N GLY A 197 -18.66 12.78 -33.22
CA GLY A 197 -17.28 13.25 -33.45
C GLY A 197 -16.41 13.30 -32.19
N LYS A 198 -16.90 12.80 -31.05
CA LYS A 198 -16.17 12.69 -29.79
C LYS A 198 -16.01 11.22 -29.41
N GLU A 199 -15.00 10.96 -28.59
CA GLU A 199 -14.82 9.64 -27.99
C GLU A 199 -15.16 9.70 -26.50
N ARG A 200 -15.93 8.70 -26.06
CA ARG A 200 -16.30 8.52 -24.67
C ARG A 200 -15.67 7.23 -24.15
N ASP A 201 -15.00 7.31 -23.02
CA ASP A 201 -14.51 6.15 -22.30
C ASP A 201 -15.70 5.44 -21.62
N LEU A 202 -15.91 4.17 -21.95
CA LEU A 202 -17.01 3.36 -21.44
C LEU A 202 -16.77 2.84 -20.02
N VAL A 203 -15.54 2.90 -19.51
CA VAL A 203 -15.22 2.59 -18.11
C VAL A 203 -15.55 3.77 -17.21
N SER A 204 -15.06 4.97 -17.52
CA SER A 204 -15.31 6.16 -16.68
C SER A 204 -16.61 6.90 -16.99
N GLY A 205 -17.18 6.70 -18.18
CA GLY A 205 -18.30 7.49 -18.71
C GLY A 205 -17.91 8.91 -19.16
N LYS A 206 -16.65 9.32 -18.95
CA LYS A 206 -16.10 10.64 -19.31
C LYS A 206 -15.69 10.67 -20.79
N LEU A 207 -15.37 11.86 -21.31
CA LEU A 207 -14.70 11.96 -22.60
C LEU A 207 -13.34 11.27 -22.52
N ALA A 208 -12.96 10.53 -23.55
CA ALA A 208 -11.67 9.88 -23.62
C ALA A 208 -10.55 10.93 -23.56
N ALA A 209 -9.47 10.62 -22.85
CA ALA A 209 -8.32 11.50 -22.77
C ALA A 209 -7.66 11.68 -24.15
N ARG A 210 -7.08 12.87 -24.39
CA ARG A 210 -6.33 13.17 -25.62
C ARG A 210 -5.07 12.30 -25.70
N GLY A 211 -4.55 12.14 -26.92
CA GLY A 211 -3.44 11.22 -27.19
C GLY A 211 -3.88 9.76 -27.23
N GLY A 212 -2.94 8.83 -27.25
CA GLY A 212 -3.22 7.41 -27.37
C GLY A 212 -3.43 6.97 -28.82
N VAL A 213 -3.19 5.69 -29.09
CA VAL A 213 -3.52 5.07 -30.38
C VAL A 213 -4.88 4.39 -30.29
N ARG A 214 -5.73 4.69 -31.27
CA ARG A 214 -7.04 4.06 -31.42
C ARG A 214 -6.94 2.83 -32.31
N VAL A 215 -7.49 1.71 -31.84
CA VAL A 215 -7.62 0.46 -32.60
C VAL A 215 -9.07 -0.02 -32.52
N SER A 216 -9.63 -0.47 -33.63
CA SER A 216 -10.98 -1.05 -33.64
C SER A 216 -11.05 -2.29 -32.74
N ALA A 217 -12.24 -2.61 -32.19
CA ALA A 217 -12.39 -3.80 -31.35
C ALA A 217 -11.97 -5.09 -32.09
N ALA A 218 -12.29 -5.22 -33.38
CA ALA A 218 -11.91 -6.37 -34.19
C ALA A 218 -10.38 -6.50 -34.44
N GLU A 219 -9.60 -5.44 -34.22
CA GLU A 219 -8.13 -5.50 -34.30
C GLU A 219 -7.48 -6.23 -33.12
N VAL A 220 -8.24 -6.56 -32.07
CA VAL A 220 -7.77 -7.44 -30.98
C VAL A 220 -7.23 -8.77 -31.52
N VAL A 221 -7.78 -9.28 -32.63
CA VAL A 221 -7.26 -10.48 -33.31
C VAL A 221 -5.81 -10.28 -33.77
N GLU A 222 -5.50 -9.11 -34.34
CA GLU A 222 -4.16 -8.79 -34.82
C GLU A 222 -3.20 -8.40 -33.69
N ILE A 223 -3.74 -7.79 -32.63
CA ILE A 223 -2.98 -7.52 -31.40
C ILE A 223 -2.53 -8.83 -30.77
N TYR A 224 -3.45 -9.80 -30.62
CA TYR A 224 -3.12 -11.14 -30.15
C TYR A 224 -2.08 -11.81 -31.06
N ALA A 225 -2.31 -11.78 -32.38
CA ALA A 225 -1.38 -12.37 -33.34
C ALA A 225 0.04 -11.77 -33.20
N ARG A 226 0.18 -10.45 -33.04
CA ARG A 226 1.49 -9.80 -32.83
C ARG A 226 2.12 -10.15 -31.49
N ALA A 227 1.33 -10.14 -30.41
CA ALA A 227 1.81 -10.48 -29.06
C ALA A 227 2.42 -11.90 -29.01
N HIS A 228 1.99 -12.81 -29.89
CA HIS A 228 2.47 -14.18 -29.98
C HIS A 228 3.33 -14.48 -31.23
N GLY A 229 3.79 -13.46 -31.97
CA GLY A 229 4.69 -13.65 -33.12
C GLY A 229 4.04 -14.28 -34.37
N LEU A 230 2.71 -14.26 -34.47
CA LEU A 230 1.91 -14.77 -35.60
C LEU A 230 1.58 -13.67 -36.64
N ALA A 231 1.99 -12.44 -36.38
CA ALA A 231 1.86 -11.30 -37.29
C ALA A 231 3.12 -10.41 -37.22
N PRO A 232 3.46 -9.67 -38.29
CA PRO A 232 4.61 -8.77 -38.29
C PRO A 232 4.53 -7.71 -37.19
N THR A 233 5.68 -7.43 -36.57
CA THR A 233 5.88 -6.27 -35.70
C THR A 233 5.68 -4.98 -36.49
N LEU A 234 5.04 -3.98 -35.90
CA LEU A 234 4.78 -2.71 -36.57
C LEU A 234 6.06 -1.85 -36.60
N VAL A 235 6.33 -1.21 -37.74
CA VAL A 235 7.51 -0.35 -37.95
C VAL A 235 7.54 0.76 -36.89
N GLY A 236 8.65 0.87 -36.15
CA GLY A 236 8.77 1.73 -34.96
C GLY A 236 8.91 0.95 -33.65
N GLN A 237 8.70 -0.37 -33.64
CA GLN A 237 9.11 -1.28 -32.55
C GLN A 237 10.62 -1.59 -32.58
N GLY A 238 11.46 -0.62 -32.94
CA GLY A 238 12.91 -0.77 -32.92
C GLY A 238 13.40 -0.74 -31.47
N SER A 239 13.49 -1.91 -30.82
CA SER A 239 14.00 -2.08 -29.45
C SER A 239 13.60 -0.93 -28.51
N ALA A 240 12.35 -0.47 -28.60
CA ALA A 240 11.75 0.27 -27.51
C ALA A 240 11.79 -0.73 -26.38
N SER A 241 12.75 -0.53 -25.48
CA SER A 241 12.90 -1.30 -24.26
C SER A 241 11.49 -1.58 -23.78
N ALA A 242 11.12 -2.87 -23.67
CA ALA A 242 10.12 -3.23 -22.68
C ALA A 242 10.44 -2.34 -21.47
N PRO A 243 9.50 -1.50 -21.01
CA PRO A 243 9.78 -0.52 -19.95
C PRO A 243 10.63 -1.24 -18.94
N SER A 244 11.88 -0.78 -18.77
CA SER A 244 12.94 -1.50 -18.05
C SER A 244 12.31 -2.21 -16.87
N ASP A 245 12.23 -3.55 -16.95
CA ASP A 245 11.32 -4.38 -16.16
C ASP A 245 11.16 -3.78 -14.76
N PRO A 246 9.98 -3.27 -14.37
CA PRO A 246 9.69 -3.01 -12.97
C PRO A 246 9.55 -4.36 -12.24
N GLU A 247 10.66 -5.08 -12.08
CA GLU A 247 10.78 -6.45 -11.56
C GLU A 247 9.87 -7.50 -12.23
N PRO A 248 10.26 -8.79 -12.27
CA PRO A 248 9.46 -9.88 -12.83
C PRO A 248 8.27 -10.28 -11.93
N THR A 249 7.54 -9.32 -11.35
CA THR A 249 6.50 -9.60 -10.34
C THR A 249 5.15 -10.00 -10.93
N SER A 250 4.98 -9.93 -12.25
CA SER A 250 3.74 -10.34 -12.92
C SER A 250 4.05 -11.22 -14.14
N HIS A 251 4.17 -12.52 -13.93
CA HIS A 251 4.11 -13.55 -14.99
C HIS A 251 2.73 -13.64 -15.67
N ARG A 252 1.86 -12.64 -15.52
CA ARG A 252 0.52 -12.65 -16.08
C ARG A 252 0.58 -12.34 -17.58
N PRO A 253 -0.12 -13.12 -18.43
CA PRO A 253 -0.24 -12.81 -19.85
C PRO A 253 -0.76 -11.39 -20.08
N SER A 254 -0.23 -10.69 -21.08
CA SER A 254 -0.69 -9.36 -21.51
C SER A 254 -0.56 -9.23 -23.02
N LEU A 255 -1.51 -8.51 -23.62
CA LEU A 255 -1.56 -8.19 -25.04
C LEU A 255 -0.92 -6.84 -25.36
N ILE A 256 -0.40 -6.10 -24.36
CA ILE A 256 0.22 -4.77 -24.53
C ILE A 256 1.29 -4.79 -25.64
N ALA A 257 2.11 -5.83 -25.72
CA ALA A 257 3.16 -5.98 -26.74
C ALA A 257 2.61 -6.06 -28.19
N GLY A 258 1.33 -6.41 -28.36
CA GLY A 258 0.66 -6.49 -29.65
C GLY A 258 0.01 -5.19 -30.12
N PHE A 259 -0.11 -4.17 -29.24
CA PHE A 259 -0.65 -2.87 -29.62
C PHE A 259 0.33 -2.09 -30.51
N PRO A 260 -0.17 -1.16 -31.35
CA PRO A 260 0.69 -0.23 -32.05
C PRO A 260 1.58 0.58 -31.09
N PRO A 261 2.83 0.89 -31.48
CA PRO A 261 3.73 1.66 -30.62
C PRO A 261 3.14 3.03 -30.30
N ASN A 262 3.18 3.39 -29.02
CA ASN A 262 2.70 4.67 -28.52
C ASN A 262 3.44 5.02 -27.22
N GLN A 263 3.81 6.29 -27.06
CA GLN A 263 4.49 6.79 -25.85
C GLN A 263 3.62 7.76 -25.05
N ASP A 264 2.40 8.07 -25.51
CA ASP A 264 1.51 8.94 -24.76
C ASP A 264 1.17 8.32 -23.41
N VAL A 265 1.40 9.09 -22.35
CA VAL A 265 1.02 8.75 -20.99
C VAL A 265 -0.45 9.10 -20.79
N PHE A 266 -1.21 8.19 -20.16
CA PHE A 266 -2.59 8.48 -19.79
C PHE A 266 -2.61 9.64 -18.77
N PRO A 267 -3.30 10.76 -19.05
CA PRO A 267 -3.23 11.95 -18.20
C PRO A 267 -4.11 11.87 -16.94
N GLY A 268 -4.94 10.84 -16.80
CA GLY A 268 -5.77 10.62 -15.61
C GLY A 268 -5.10 9.69 -14.60
N GLN A 269 -5.64 9.67 -13.38
CA GLN A 269 -5.34 8.59 -12.44
C GLN A 269 -6.03 7.31 -12.93
N LEU A 270 -5.31 6.18 -12.91
CA LEU A 270 -5.94 4.88 -13.09
C LEU A 270 -6.95 4.67 -11.94
N PRO A 271 -8.08 3.98 -12.19
CA PRO A 271 -8.97 3.61 -11.10
C PRO A 271 -8.15 2.90 -10.01
N LEU A 272 -8.48 3.15 -8.76
CA LEU A 272 -7.72 2.60 -7.66
C LEU A 272 -8.22 1.18 -7.32
N TYR A 273 -7.55 0.48 -6.42
CA TYR A 273 -7.85 -0.92 -6.10
C TYR A 273 -9.22 -1.15 -5.43
N ALA A 274 -10.00 -2.10 -5.95
CA ALA A 274 -11.37 -2.37 -5.53
C ALA A 274 -12.35 -1.21 -5.77
N SER A 275 -11.94 -0.17 -6.52
CA SER A 275 -12.87 0.81 -7.08
C SER A 275 -13.85 0.09 -8.00
N ARG A 276 -15.04 0.68 -8.18
CA ARG A 276 -15.94 0.23 -9.24
C ARG A 276 -15.19 0.31 -10.57
N GLY A 277 -15.09 -0.81 -11.27
CA GLY A 277 -14.38 -0.90 -12.54
C GLY A 277 -15.10 -0.20 -13.68
N VAL A 278 -16.39 0.12 -13.50
CA VAL A 278 -17.22 0.85 -14.47
C VAL A 278 -18.12 1.84 -13.75
N HIS A 279 -18.04 3.12 -14.09
CA HIS A 279 -18.74 4.23 -13.42
C HIS A 279 -19.99 4.66 -14.19
N ALA A 280 -21.04 5.05 -13.45
CA ALA A 280 -22.21 5.67 -14.07
C ALA A 280 -21.90 7.11 -14.54
N PRO A 281 -22.47 7.61 -15.64
CA PRO A 281 -22.17 8.96 -16.13
C PRO A 281 -22.53 10.09 -15.16
N ALA A 282 -23.49 9.86 -14.24
CA ALA A 282 -23.81 10.81 -13.18
C ALA A 282 -22.72 10.92 -12.10
N GLN A 283 -21.97 9.83 -11.86
CA GLN A 283 -20.80 9.82 -10.95
C GLN A 283 -19.59 10.49 -11.60
N ALA A 284 -19.56 10.59 -12.93
CA ALA A 284 -18.51 11.31 -13.66
C ALA A 284 -18.57 12.84 -13.50
N ARG A 285 -19.63 13.38 -12.87
CA ARG A 285 -19.84 14.84 -12.68
C ARG A 285 -19.20 15.44 -11.42
N SER A 286 -18.58 14.67 -10.52
CA SER A 286 -17.98 15.24 -9.29
C SER A 286 -16.53 15.71 -9.39
N ASP A 287 -15.76 15.35 -10.42
CA ASP A 287 -14.31 15.57 -10.39
C ASP A 287 -13.86 16.57 -11.45
N GLY A 288 -14.44 17.77 -11.40
CA GLY A 288 -13.77 18.97 -11.89
C GLY A 288 -12.59 19.40 -11.01
N ALA A 289 -12.14 18.53 -10.10
CA ALA A 289 -10.89 18.71 -9.40
C ALA A 289 -9.77 18.77 -10.46
N PRO A 290 -8.87 19.78 -10.40
CA PRO A 290 -7.67 19.75 -11.22
C PRO A 290 -6.97 18.40 -11.02
N ALA A 291 -6.34 17.88 -12.07
CA ALA A 291 -5.50 16.69 -11.96
C ALA A 291 -4.62 16.87 -10.73
N GLU A 292 -4.84 16.06 -9.69
CA GLU A 292 -4.07 16.16 -8.47
C GLU A 292 -2.60 16.07 -8.86
N GLU A 293 -1.79 17.02 -8.38
CA GLU A 293 -0.35 16.97 -8.62
C GLU A 293 0.15 15.57 -8.24
N PRO A 294 1.01 14.95 -9.08
CA PRO A 294 1.57 13.65 -8.76
C PRO A 294 2.18 13.73 -7.36
N ILE A 295 1.64 12.98 -6.41
CA ILE A 295 2.17 12.95 -5.06
C ILE A 295 3.58 12.36 -5.17
N ASP A 296 4.58 13.10 -4.72
CA ASP A 296 5.95 12.61 -4.62
C ASP A 296 5.96 11.32 -3.77
N PRO A 297 6.38 10.16 -4.34
CA PRO A 297 6.41 8.90 -3.60
C PRO A 297 7.20 8.97 -2.30
N VAL A 298 8.23 9.81 -2.22
CA VAL A 298 9.01 10.02 -0.99
C VAL A 298 8.16 10.71 0.07
N GLN A 299 7.43 11.76 -0.30
CA GLN A 299 6.52 12.45 0.62
C GLN A 299 5.39 11.52 1.07
N ASP A 300 4.84 10.71 0.17
CA ASP A 300 3.78 9.78 0.51
C ASP A 300 4.26 8.63 1.41
N ALA A 301 5.45 8.09 1.15
CA ALA A 301 6.09 7.13 2.04
C ALA A 301 6.34 7.74 3.44
N LYS A 302 6.77 9.00 3.52
CA LYS A 302 6.92 9.73 4.79
C LYS A 302 5.58 9.93 5.50
N ARG A 303 4.46 10.02 4.77
CA ARG A 303 3.11 10.09 5.34
C ARG A 303 2.66 8.79 6.00
N CYS A 304 3.32 7.66 5.73
CA CYS A 304 2.95 6.38 6.33
C CYS A 304 2.84 6.41 7.86
N GLY A 305 3.71 7.15 8.55
CA GLY A 305 3.65 7.32 10.01
C GLY A 305 2.44 8.10 10.53
N TYR A 306 1.62 8.69 9.65
CA TYR A 306 0.31 9.27 9.99
C TYR A 306 -0.85 8.31 9.75
N TYR A 307 -0.65 7.32 8.88
CA TYR A 307 -1.63 6.28 8.57
C TYR A 307 -1.51 5.09 9.52
N VAL A 308 -0.28 4.63 9.78
CA VAL A 308 0.01 3.57 10.73
C VAL A 308 -0.09 4.14 12.15
N ARG A 309 -0.91 3.49 12.98
CA ARG A 309 -1.13 3.89 14.37
C ARG A 309 -0.34 3.02 15.32
N MET A 310 0.01 3.56 16.50
CA MET A 310 0.82 2.84 17.48
C MET A 310 0.15 1.55 17.98
N ALA A 311 -1.18 1.44 17.86
CA ALA A 311 -1.94 0.20 18.11
C ALA A 311 -1.39 -1.03 17.37
N VAL A 312 -0.68 -0.89 16.25
CA VAL A 312 -0.10 -2.06 15.56
C VAL A 312 0.94 -2.81 16.39
N LEU A 313 1.49 -2.17 17.43
CA LEU A 313 2.44 -2.79 18.36
C LEU A 313 1.76 -3.65 19.43
N ASP A 314 0.50 -3.34 19.76
CA ASP A 314 -0.32 -4.04 20.74
C ASP A 314 -1.81 -3.86 20.36
N PRO A 315 -2.32 -4.65 19.39
CA PRO A 315 -3.66 -4.45 18.84
C PRO A 315 -4.73 -4.73 19.90
N VAL A 316 -5.87 -4.05 19.80
CA VAL A 316 -7.03 -4.31 20.68
C VAL A 316 -7.52 -5.73 20.43
N VAL A 317 -7.64 -6.53 21.49
CA VAL A 317 -8.19 -7.88 21.41
C VAL A 317 -9.47 -7.94 22.23
N VAL A 318 -10.55 -8.45 21.64
CA VAL A 318 -11.74 -8.87 22.37
C VAL A 318 -11.80 -10.38 22.36
N HIS A 319 -12.28 -10.97 23.45
CA HIS A 319 -12.50 -12.41 23.52
C HIS A 319 -13.92 -12.71 23.05
N ALA A 320 -14.08 -13.60 22.08
CA ALA A 320 -15.38 -14.02 21.57
C ALA A 320 -15.49 -15.56 21.47
N ASP A 321 -16.67 -16.09 21.80
CA ASP A 321 -17.05 -17.48 21.52
C ASP A 321 -17.52 -17.57 20.06
N ALA A 322 -16.60 -17.97 19.17
CA ALA A 322 -16.81 -17.89 17.72
C ALA A 322 -17.74 -18.98 17.18
N ASP A 323 -17.87 -20.11 17.87
CA ASP A 323 -18.57 -21.31 17.41
C ASP A 323 -19.56 -21.89 18.43
N GLY A 324 -19.77 -21.22 19.57
CA GLY A 324 -20.69 -21.65 20.62
C GLY A 324 -20.18 -22.86 21.41
N THR A 325 -18.89 -23.18 21.28
CA THR A 325 -18.25 -24.29 22.01
C THR A 325 -17.84 -23.90 23.43
N GLY A 326 -17.96 -22.61 23.78
CA GLY A 326 -17.43 -22.06 25.03
C GLY A 326 -15.92 -21.82 25.00
N GLN A 327 -15.24 -22.06 23.86
CA GLN A 327 -13.85 -21.69 23.68
C GLN A 327 -13.75 -20.22 23.25
N TRP A 328 -13.23 -19.39 24.15
CA TRP A 328 -13.01 -17.97 23.88
C TRP A 328 -11.76 -17.78 23.02
N LEU A 329 -11.94 -17.16 21.84
CA LEU A 329 -10.87 -16.79 20.93
C LEU A 329 -10.58 -15.29 21.04
N ALA A 330 -9.30 -14.96 21.12
CA ALA A 330 -8.81 -13.60 20.95
C ALA A 330 -9.02 -13.14 19.51
N ILE A 331 -9.83 -12.11 19.30
CA ILE A 331 -10.10 -11.52 17.99
C ILE A 331 -9.80 -10.01 18.01
N GLU A 332 -9.17 -9.51 16.95
CA GLU A 332 -8.97 -8.08 16.77
C GLU A 332 -10.19 -7.48 16.04
N PRO A 333 -10.97 -6.58 16.67
CA PRO A 333 -12.10 -5.97 16.00
C PRO A 333 -11.62 -5.01 14.91
N ARG A 334 -12.11 -5.19 13.68
CA ARG A 334 -11.78 -4.33 12.53
C ARG A 334 -13.03 -3.75 11.90
N ARG A 335 -12.97 -2.48 11.51
CA ARG A 335 -13.98 -1.88 10.63
C ARG A 335 -13.80 -2.43 9.23
N MET A 336 -14.91 -2.78 8.57
CA MET A 336 -14.87 -3.11 7.15
C MET A 336 -14.33 -1.91 6.37
N PRO A 337 -13.21 -2.05 5.63
CA PRO A 337 -12.61 -0.93 4.95
C PRO A 337 -13.47 -0.51 3.76
N HIS A 338 -13.60 0.81 3.57
CA HIS A 338 -14.20 1.36 2.35
C HIS A 338 -13.19 1.30 1.19
N PRO A 339 -13.65 1.24 -0.08
CA PRO A 339 -12.74 1.16 -1.24
C PRO A 339 -11.65 2.25 -1.25
N ALA A 340 -12.02 3.52 -1.00
CA ALA A 340 -11.06 4.64 -0.95
C ALA A 340 -9.93 4.45 0.10
N ARG A 341 -10.19 3.69 1.17
CA ARG A 341 -9.16 3.33 2.16
C ARG A 341 -8.21 2.27 1.60
N LEU A 342 -8.74 1.22 0.98
CA LEU A 342 -7.94 0.17 0.35
C LEU A 342 -7.01 0.73 -0.74
N ASP A 343 -7.52 1.71 -1.48
CA ASP A 343 -6.77 2.47 -2.49
C ASP A 343 -5.56 3.18 -1.88
N THR A 344 -5.83 3.92 -0.81
CA THR A 344 -4.84 4.70 -0.06
C THR A 344 -3.77 3.79 0.54
N GLU A 345 -4.17 2.64 1.10
CA GLU A 345 -3.26 1.63 1.64
C GLU A 345 -2.40 0.97 0.55
N SER A 346 -2.99 0.65 -0.61
CA SER A 346 -2.26 0.09 -1.76
C SER A 346 -1.22 1.07 -2.32
N ALA A 347 -1.59 2.34 -2.46
CA ALA A 347 -0.70 3.39 -2.96
C ALA A 347 0.49 3.59 -2.00
N MET A 348 0.22 3.76 -0.70
CA MET A 348 1.28 3.91 0.29
C MET A 348 2.20 2.71 0.39
N LEU A 349 1.65 1.49 0.35
CA LEU A 349 2.47 0.28 0.37
C LEU A 349 3.44 0.24 -0.82
N SER A 350 2.97 0.70 -1.98
CA SER A 350 3.78 0.75 -3.21
C SER A 350 4.85 1.85 -3.13
N HIS A 351 4.49 3.06 -2.70
CA HIS A 351 5.44 4.17 -2.53
C HIS A 351 6.49 3.88 -1.45
N ALA A 352 6.08 3.30 -0.31
CA ALA A 352 7.01 2.90 0.73
C ALA A 352 7.98 1.82 0.24
N LEU A 353 7.50 0.83 -0.53
CA LEU A 353 8.38 -0.18 -1.11
C LEU A 353 9.39 0.43 -2.09
N GLN A 354 8.95 1.34 -2.95
CA GLN A 354 9.82 2.06 -3.89
C GLN A 354 10.95 2.78 -3.16
N VAL A 355 10.64 3.54 -2.10
CA VAL A 355 11.66 4.25 -1.30
C VAL A 355 12.59 3.27 -0.58
N ALA A 356 12.06 2.17 -0.05
CA ALA A 356 12.84 1.19 0.69
C ALA A 356 13.90 0.48 -0.19
N GLU A 357 13.54 0.25 -1.46
CA GLU A 357 14.37 -0.43 -2.47
C GLU A 357 15.32 0.50 -3.21
N ASP A 358 15.02 1.80 -3.27
CA ASP A 358 15.91 2.79 -3.88
C ASP A 358 17.23 2.91 -3.09
N ARG A 359 18.33 2.48 -3.70
CA ARG A 359 19.66 2.56 -3.10
C ARG A 359 20.22 3.98 -3.06
N ALA A 360 19.68 4.90 -3.84
CA ALA A 360 20.06 6.30 -3.82
C ALA A 360 19.36 7.09 -2.69
N ALA A 361 18.27 6.56 -2.14
CA ALA A 361 17.58 7.18 -1.01
C ALA A 361 18.44 7.17 0.27
N PRO A 362 18.33 8.20 1.13
CA PRO A 362 19.00 8.23 2.44
C PRO A 362 18.71 6.98 3.27
N GLU A 363 19.69 6.50 4.02
CA GLU A 363 19.54 5.25 4.76
C GLU A 363 18.47 5.35 5.86
N GLY A 364 18.29 6.50 6.51
CA GLY A 364 17.20 6.76 7.45
C GLY A 364 15.82 6.66 6.79
N ASP A 365 15.65 7.27 5.60
CA ASP A 365 14.42 7.19 4.81
C ASP A 365 14.11 5.73 4.43
N ARG A 366 15.13 4.97 4.01
CA ARG A 366 14.98 3.55 3.67
C ARG A 366 14.61 2.68 4.88
N LEU A 367 15.23 2.91 6.04
CA LEU A 367 14.89 2.22 7.29
C LEU A 367 13.44 2.45 7.68
N MET A 368 12.99 3.71 7.63
CA MET A 368 11.60 4.08 7.92
C MET A 368 10.64 3.53 6.87
N ALA A 369 11.03 3.49 5.60
CA ALA A 369 10.23 2.89 4.55
C ALA A 369 10.07 1.37 4.74
N TRP A 370 11.12 0.63 5.11
CA TRP A 370 10.99 -0.79 5.48
C TRP A 370 10.08 -1.00 6.70
N ALA A 371 10.22 -0.17 7.73
CA ALA A 371 9.33 -0.21 8.89
C ALA A 371 7.87 0.08 8.50
N CYS A 372 7.64 1.02 7.59
CA CYS A 372 6.33 1.29 7.02
C CYS A 372 5.76 0.09 6.27
N VAL A 373 6.51 -0.52 5.34
CA VAL A 373 6.04 -1.70 4.60
C VAL A 373 5.72 -2.87 5.55
N ALA A 374 6.53 -3.07 6.59
CA ALA A 374 6.28 -4.09 7.61
C ALA A 374 5.00 -3.81 8.43
N ALA A 375 4.70 -2.55 8.72
CA ALA A 375 3.50 -2.15 9.46
C ALA A 375 2.24 -2.21 8.60
N LEU A 376 2.31 -1.53 7.46
CA LEU A 376 1.19 -1.33 6.55
C LEU A 376 0.86 -2.61 5.82
N GLY A 377 1.83 -3.45 5.47
CA GLY A 377 1.56 -4.69 4.75
C GLY A 377 0.77 -5.72 5.58
N ASP A 378 1.02 -5.82 6.88
CA ASP A 378 0.20 -6.65 7.78
C ASP A 378 -1.21 -6.07 7.92
N TRP A 379 -1.31 -4.76 8.14
CA TRP A 379 -2.59 -4.06 8.31
C TRP A 379 -3.44 -4.15 7.03
N ALA A 380 -2.89 -3.73 5.90
CA ALA A 380 -3.53 -3.78 4.59
C ALA A 380 -3.81 -5.23 4.17
N GLY A 381 -2.98 -6.19 4.60
CA GLY A 381 -3.23 -7.61 4.40
C GLY A 381 -4.59 -8.04 4.94
N VAL A 382 -4.90 -7.67 6.19
CA VAL A 382 -6.20 -7.94 6.81
C VAL A 382 -7.31 -7.13 6.13
N ASP A 383 -7.09 -5.85 5.86
CA ASP A 383 -8.11 -4.98 5.28
C ASP A 383 -8.48 -5.42 3.84
N PHE A 384 -7.52 -5.85 3.02
CA PHE A 384 -7.80 -6.47 1.71
C PHE A 384 -8.60 -7.76 1.86
N ALA A 385 -8.26 -8.64 2.80
CA ALA A 385 -9.04 -9.87 3.04
C ALA A 385 -10.50 -9.55 3.39
N LEU A 386 -10.72 -8.58 4.28
CA LEU A 386 -12.06 -8.09 4.64
C LEU A 386 -12.78 -7.42 3.47
N GLY A 387 -12.04 -6.77 2.57
CA GLY A 387 -12.54 -6.22 1.32
C GLY A 387 -12.95 -7.26 0.27
N GLY A 388 -12.67 -8.54 0.51
CA GLY A 388 -12.92 -9.65 -0.41
C GLY A 388 -11.77 -9.93 -1.39
N GLU A 389 -10.53 -9.57 -1.01
CA GLU A 389 -9.41 -9.41 -1.94
C GLU A 389 -8.20 -10.28 -1.50
N PRO A 390 -8.33 -11.63 -1.52
CA PRO A 390 -7.38 -12.55 -0.89
C PRO A 390 -5.99 -12.54 -1.51
N GLU A 391 -5.88 -12.29 -2.82
CA GLU A 391 -4.60 -12.22 -3.51
C GLU A 391 -3.80 -10.98 -3.13
N LEU A 392 -4.46 -9.84 -2.90
CA LEU A 392 -3.76 -8.64 -2.40
C LEU A 392 -3.42 -8.79 -0.93
N SER A 393 -4.32 -9.38 -0.15
CA SER A 393 -4.04 -9.74 1.23
C SER A 393 -2.73 -10.52 1.34
N LYS A 394 -2.60 -11.60 0.57
CA LYS A 394 -1.38 -12.41 0.50
C LYS A 394 -0.15 -11.59 0.10
N GLN A 395 -0.25 -10.78 -0.95
CA GLN A 395 0.88 -9.96 -1.41
C GLN A 395 1.33 -8.93 -0.37
N ALA A 396 0.39 -8.26 0.29
CA ALA A 396 0.68 -7.29 1.34
C ALA A 396 1.38 -7.96 2.53
N MET A 397 0.90 -9.13 2.96
CA MET A 397 1.52 -9.92 4.02
C MET A 397 2.91 -10.47 3.63
N ASP A 398 3.07 -10.94 2.39
CA ASP A 398 4.37 -11.41 1.89
C ASP A 398 5.39 -10.26 1.80
N ARG A 399 4.95 -9.08 1.35
CA ARG A 399 5.77 -7.84 1.35
C ARG A 399 6.13 -7.42 2.78
N ALA A 400 5.21 -7.50 3.73
CA ALA A 400 5.50 -7.22 5.14
C ALA A 400 6.55 -8.17 5.71
N ARG A 401 6.45 -9.48 5.40
CA ARG A 401 7.47 -10.48 5.79
C ARG A 401 8.84 -10.14 5.20
N GLN A 402 8.91 -9.87 3.89
CA GLN A 402 10.16 -9.49 3.22
C GLN A 402 10.74 -8.19 3.79
N ALA A 403 9.89 -7.21 4.11
CA ALA A 403 10.31 -5.95 4.70
C ALA A 403 10.94 -6.13 6.08
N ARG A 404 10.39 -7.02 6.91
CA ARG A 404 11.00 -7.39 8.20
C ARG A 404 12.37 -8.02 8.00
N GLU A 405 12.50 -8.93 7.05
CA GLU A 405 13.77 -9.62 6.76
C GLU A 405 14.84 -8.67 6.23
N ARG A 406 14.51 -7.79 5.28
CA ARG A 406 15.44 -6.82 4.68
C ARG A 406 15.75 -5.67 5.64
N GLY A 407 14.73 -5.14 6.31
CA GLY A 407 14.87 -4.08 7.32
C GLY A 407 15.71 -4.53 8.51
N ARG A 408 15.63 -5.81 8.88
CA ARG A 408 16.50 -6.42 9.91
C ARG A 408 17.98 -6.30 9.59
N ASP A 409 18.40 -6.48 8.35
CA ASP A 409 19.82 -6.42 8.00
C ASP A 409 20.38 -5.00 8.19
N LEU A 410 19.58 -3.99 7.81
CA LEU A 410 19.90 -2.59 8.08
C LEU A 410 19.90 -2.31 9.59
N ALA A 411 18.86 -2.76 10.31
CA ALA A 411 18.73 -2.51 11.74
C ALA A 411 19.85 -3.16 12.57
N ARG A 412 20.21 -4.42 12.26
CA ARG A 412 21.31 -5.14 12.92
C ARG A 412 22.68 -4.57 12.62
N SER A 413 22.83 -3.76 11.57
CA SER A 413 24.08 -3.05 11.31
C SER A 413 24.31 -1.90 12.31
N TRP A 414 23.25 -1.39 12.96
CA TRP A 414 23.29 -0.21 13.83
C TRP A 414 24.38 -0.25 14.90
N PRO A 415 24.55 -1.32 15.71
CA PRO A 415 25.57 -1.36 16.76
C PRO A 415 27.01 -1.36 16.21
N ARG A 416 27.19 -1.69 14.93
CA ARG A 416 28.50 -1.75 14.25
C ARG A 416 28.84 -0.45 13.52
N LYS A 417 27.90 0.49 13.41
CA LYS A 417 28.12 1.79 12.77
C LYS A 417 29.01 2.67 13.63
N SER A 418 29.80 3.52 12.97
CA SER A 418 30.58 4.55 13.67
C SER A 418 29.64 5.56 14.37
N GLU A 419 30.14 6.27 15.38
CA GLU A 419 29.33 7.33 16.01
C GLU A 419 28.96 8.44 15.02
N ALA A 420 29.84 8.75 14.06
CA ALA A 420 29.55 9.73 13.02
C ALA A 420 28.40 9.27 12.10
N ASP A 421 28.37 7.99 11.73
CA ASP A 421 27.27 7.43 10.93
C ASP A 421 25.96 7.40 11.73
N ARG A 422 25.99 7.00 13.00
CA ARG A 422 24.80 7.04 13.86
C ARG A 422 24.29 8.46 14.05
N ALA A 423 25.16 9.44 14.28
CA ALA A 423 24.78 10.84 14.40
C ALA A 423 24.11 11.36 13.12
N ARG A 424 24.64 11.03 11.94
CA ARG A 424 24.00 11.36 10.65
C ARG A 424 22.60 10.74 10.55
N LEU A 425 22.48 9.44 10.82
CA LEU A 425 21.20 8.73 10.77
C LEU A 425 20.19 9.28 11.79
N ARG A 426 20.63 9.68 12.98
CA ARG A 426 19.75 10.32 13.98
C ARG A 426 19.15 11.62 13.44
N THR A 427 19.92 12.42 12.71
CA THR A 427 19.42 13.63 12.03
C THR A 427 18.41 13.28 10.93
N GLU A 428 18.72 12.29 10.08
CA GLU A 428 17.78 11.82 9.04
C GLU A 428 16.46 11.32 9.66
N LEU A 429 16.54 10.54 10.75
CA LEU A 429 15.38 9.99 11.43
C LEU A 429 14.53 11.05 12.16
N ALA A 430 15.12 12.19 12.53
CA ALA A 430 14.40 13.30 13.17
C ALA A 430 13.35 13.93 12.22
N ASP A 431 13.57 13.85 10.90
CA ASP A 431 12.65 14.37 9.89
C ASP A 431 11.33 13.58 9.80
N HIS A 432 11.24 12.42 10.44
CA HIS A 432 10.02 11.60 10.49
C HIS A 432 9.08 11.98 11.64
N ALA A 433 9.17 13.21 12.17
CA ALA A 433 8.21 13.82 13.09
C ALA A 433 7.81 12.94 14.31
N GLY A 434 8.78 12.21 14.88
CA GLY A 434 8.57 11.35 16.05
C GLY A 434 7.91 10.00 15.76
N ARG A 435 7.88 9.55 14.50
CA ARG A 435 7.35 8.23 14.11
C ARG A 435 8.39 7.12 14.11
N THR A 436 9.56 7.38 14.68
CA THR A 436 10.66 6.43 14.83
C THR A 436 10.30 5.19 15.65
N TRP A 437 9.21 5.23 16.44
CA TRP A 437 8.66 4.04 17.08
C TRP A 437 8.29 2.95 16.06
N MET A 438 8.00 3.26 14.79
CA MET A 438 7.69 2.25 13.78
C MET A 438 8.86 1.30 13.53
N LEU A 439 10.10 1.73 13.79
CA LEU A 439 11.30 0.89 13.65
C LEU A 439 11.21 -0.37 14.53
N LEU A 440 10.41 -0.33 15.60
CA LEU A 440 10.08 -1.49 16.41
C LEU A 440 9.55 -2.66 15.58
N LEU A 441 8.83 -2.41 14.49
CA LEU A 441 8.30 -3.47 13.62
C LEU A 441 9.38 -4.20 12.80
N LEU A 442 10.64 -3.73 12.86
CA LEU A 442 11.80 -4.39 12.29
C LEU A 442 12.57 -5.16 13.36
N GLU A 443 13.03 -6.37 13.02
CA GLU A 443 13.86 -7.15 13.92
C GLU A 443 15.20 -6.43 14.20
N GLY A 444 15.46 -6.10 15.47
CA GLY A 444 16.64 -5.31 15.89
C GLY A 444 16.40 -3.80 15.96
N GLY A 445 15.24 -3.32 15.53
CA GLY A 445 14.89 -1.89 15.55
C GLY A 445 14.80 -1.28 16.95
N GLU A 446 14.51 -2.09 17.99
CA GLU A 446 14.55 -1.66 19.39
C GLU A 446 15.87 -0.95 19.73
N SER A 447 17.00 -1.49 19.28
CA SER A 447 18.32 -0.91 19.59
C SER A 447 18.51 0.49 19.01
N ILE A 448 17.88 0.77 17.86
CA ILE A 448 17.88 2.09 17.23
C ILE A 448 16.99 3.03 18.03
N VAL A 449 15.77 2.59 18.36
CA VAL A 449 14.80 3.38 19.11
C VAL A 449 15.34 3.78 20.48
N VAL A 450 16.02 2.86 21.17
CA VAL A 450 16.65 3.17 22.46
C VAL A 450 17.82 4.16 22.30
N ASP A 451 18.69 3.99 21.31
CA ASP A 451 19.77 4.96 21.05
C ASP A 451 19.22 6.36 20.74
N LEU A 452 18.15 6.44 19.94
CA LEU A 452 17.43 7.69 19.66
C LEU A 452 16.92 8.35 20.95
N ILE A 453 16.32 7.59 21.85
CA ILE A 453 15.79 8.12 23.12
C ILE A 453 16.92 8.61 24.05
N GLU A 454 18.01 7.85 24.16
CA GLU A 454 19.14 8.18 25.03
C GLU A 454 19.95 9.40 24.54
N ARG A 455 19.88 9.69 23.24
CA ARG A 455 20.62 10.78 22.58
C ARG A 455 19.74 11.94 22.12
N ALA A 456 18.42 11.84 22.28
CA ALA A 456 17.48 12.88 21.90
C ALA A 456 17.65 14.13 22.78
N ASP A 457 17.27 15.28 22.23
CA ASP A 457 17.07 16.48 23.04
C ASP A 457 16.06 16.19 24.16
N ALA A 458 16.32 16.76 25.33
CA ALA A 458 15.54 16.56 26.54
C ALA A 458 14.06 16.95 26.33
N ARG A 459 13.71 17.77 25.34
CA ARG A 459 12.31 18.18 25.06
C ARG A 459 11.80 17.78 23.67
N GLY A 460 12.47 16.83 23.01
CA GLY A 460 12.07 16.40 21.67
C GLY A 460 10.81 15.53 21.68
N TRP A 461 9.79 15.89 20.90
CA TRP A 461 8.59 15.07 20.71
C TRP A 461 8.89 13.63 20.24
N GLY A 462 9.90 13.46 19.39
CA GLY A 462 10.31 12.14 18.93
C GLY A 462 10.79 11.21 20.06
N LYS A 463 11.30 11.76 21.17
CA LYS A 463 11.65 11.01 22.37
C LYS A 463 10.39 10.47 23.07
N VAL A 464 9.38 11.34 23.26
CA VAL A 464 8.09 11.00 23.88
C VAL A 464 7.39 9.90 23.07
N SER A 465 7.21 10.11 21.76
CA SER A 465 6.55 9.11 20.90
C SER A 465 7.32 7.79 20.81
N SER A 466 8.66 7.81 20.86
CA SER A 466 9.48 6.59 20.88
C SER A 466 9.37 5.84 22.21
N LEU A 467 9.36 6.55 23.34
CA LEU A 467 9.12 5.95 24.67
C LEU A 467 7.72 5.36 24.77
N ALA A 468 6.70 6.06 24.25
CA ALA A 468 5.34 5.54 24.16
C ALA A 468 5.30 4.25 23.32
N GLY A 469 5.98 4.22 22.17
CA GLY A 469 6.09 3.01 21.35
C GLY A 469 6.71 1.82 22.10
N LEU A 470 7.82 2.05 22.81
CA LEU A 470 8.45 1.01 23.65
C LEU A 470 7.55 0.56 24.81
N LEU A 471 6.72 1.46 25.34
CA LEU A 471 5.82 1.17 26.45
C LEU A 471 4.58 0.39 25.99
N VAL A 472 4.03 0.73 24.83
CA VAL A 472 2.92 0.00 24.19
C VAL A 472 3.36 -1.40 23.84
N TRP A 473 4.53 -1.59 23.22
CA TRP A 473 4.96 -2.92 22.79
C TRP A 473 5.33 -3.84 23.97
N PRO A 474 4.62 -4.99 24.21
CA PRO A 474 4.81 -5.78 25.42
C PRO A 474 6.24 -6.23 25.71
N SER A 475 7.01 -6.57 24.67
CA SER A 475 8.39 -7.07 24.82
C SER A 475 9.38 -6.02 25.34
N THR A 476 9.10 -4.73 25.11
CA THR A 476 10.00 -3.62 25.48
C THR A 476 9.49 -2.84 26.69
N ARG A 477 8.25 -3.08 27.12
CA ARG A 477 7.55 -2.37 28.19
C ARG A 477 8.34 -2.26 29.51
N PRO A 478 8.96 -3.32 30.07
CA PRO A 478 9.72 -3.21 31.32
C PRO A 478 10.91 -2.24 31.20
N ARG A 479 11.60 -2.27 30.06
CA ARG A 479 12.70 -1.35 29.76
C ARG A 479 12.20 0.08 29.62
N ALA A 480 11.09 0.28 28.90
CA ALA A 480 10.46 1.58 28.75
C ALA A 480 10.13 2.21 30.11
N LEU A 481 9.50 1.46 31.01
CA LEU A 481 9.17 1.94 32.37
C LEU A 481 10.43 2.40 33.13
N ALA A 482 11.50 1.60 33.12
CA ALA A 482 12.76 1.98 33.76
C ALA A 482 13.40 3.23 33.13
N MET A 483 13.21 3.45 31.83
CA MET A 483 13.66 4.67 31.16
C MET A 483 12.82 5.87 31.57
N ILE A 484 11.49 5.73 31.54
CA ILE A 484 10.50 6.78 31.83
C ILE A 484 10.68 7.35 33.24
N GLU A 485 10.91 6.50 34.24
CA GLU A 485 11.08 6.94 35.64
C GLU A 485 12.27 7.89 35.86
N ARG A 486 13.21 7.99 34.91
CA ARG A 486 14.35 8.92 34.96
C ARG A 486 14.04 10.31 34.41
N TYR A 487 12.87 10.51 33.78
CA TYR A 487 12.51 11.76 33.13
C TYR A 487 11.75 12.71 34.07
N PRO A 488 11.74 14.03 33.78
CA PRO A 488 10.85 14.98 34.43
C PRO A 488 9.39 14.55 34.35
N LEU A 489 8.59 14.88 35.36
CA LEU A 489 7.18 14.47 35.42
C LEU A 489 6.38 14.92 34.20
N ASP A 490 6.63 16.12 33.68
CA ASP A 490 5.92 16.63 32.50
C ASP A 490 6.16 15.75 31.25
N ASP A 491 7.40 15.30 31.04
CA ASP A 491 7.73 14.35 29.97
C ASP A 491 7.05 13.00 30.19
N GLN A 492 6.94 12.54 31.45
CA GLN A 492 6.22 11.31 31.77
C GLN A 492 4.73 11.45 31.44
N VAL A 493 4.12 12.60 31.75
CA VAL A 493 2.72 12.90 31.39
C VAL A 493 2.54 12.99 29.88
N ASP A 494 3.50 13.55 29.13
CA ASP A 494 3.47 13.55 27.67
C ASP A 494 3.57 12.13 27.09
N VAL A 495 4.36 11.24 27.70
CA VAL A 495 4.39 9.81 27.31
C VAL A 495 3.03 9.15 27.59
N MET A 496 2.43 9.41 28.76
CA MET A 496 1.08 8.92 29.06
C MET A 496 0.06 9.39 28.02
N HIS A 497 0.12 10.66 27.61
CA HIS A 497 -0.75 11.20 26.56
C HIS A 497 -0.60 10.45 25.23
N GLU A 498 0.62 10.21 24.78
CA GLU A 498 0.86 9.45 23.55
C GLU A 498 0.38 7.99 23.66
N VAL A 499 0.58 7.33 24.80
CA VAL A 499 0.08 5.96 25.04
C VAL A 499 -1.44 5.92 25.05
N TYR A 500 -2.09 6.92 25.66
CA TYR A 500 -3.54 7.03 25.68
C TYR A 500 -4.12 7.08 24.26
N HIS A 501 -3.48 7.86 23.38
CA HIS A 501 -3.87 7.97 21.97
C HIS A 501 -3.47 6.77 21.10
N ALA A 502 -2.76 5.76 21.64
CA ALA A 502 -2.35 4.60 20.85
C ALA A 502 -3.56 3.87 20.22
N HIS A 503 -4.68 3.79 20.95
CA HIS A 503 -5.91 3.09 20.55
C HIS A 503 -7.08 4.01 20.14
N ASP A 504 -6.95 5.33 20.21
CA ASP A 504 -8.06 6.29 20.04
C ASP A 504 -8.91 6.15 18.76
N HIS A 505 -8.28 5.72 17.67
CA HIS A 505 -8.93 5.51 16.37
C HIS A 505 -9.83 4.27 16.32
N MET A 506 -9.78 3.42 17.36
CA MET A 506 -10.58 2.20 17.51
C MET A 506 -11.89 2.45 18.24
N ALA A 507 -12.29 3.70 18.49
CA ALA A 507 -13.63 4.00 18.99
C ALA A 507 -14.71 3.33 18.12
N PRO A 508 -15.79 2.76 18.69
CA PRO A 508 -16.15 2.78 20.11
C PRO A 508 -15.53 1.64 20.95
N TRP A 509 -14.66 0.79 20.38
CA TRP A 509 -14.22 -0.46 21.00
C TRP A 509 -13.16 -0.29 22.08
N ALA A 510 -12.28 0.70 21.97
CA ALA A 510 -11.28 1.00 22.99
C ALA A 510 -11.02 2.51 23.02
N SER A 511 -11.06 3.11 24.20
CA SER A 511 -10.60 4.49 24.42
C SER A 511 -9.56 4.60 25.54
N ASP A 512 -9.14 3.45 26.07
CA ASP A 512 -8.36 3.32 27.28
C ASP A 512 -7.41 2.14 27.16
N PHE A 513 -6.23 2.38 26.58
CA PHE A 513 -5.11 1.45 26.66
C PHE A 513 -4.85 1.11 28.13
N ASP A 514 -4.73 -0.17 28.49
CA ASP A 514 -4.39 -0.56 29.86
C ASP A 514 -2.95 -1.06 29.95
N LEU A 515 -2.16 -0.41 30.81
CA LEU A 515 -0.78 -0.82 31.08
C LEU A 515 -0.70 -1.88 32.19
N GLU A 516 -1.81 -2.19 32.88
CA GLU A 516 -1.82 -3.02 34.10
C GLU A 516 -1.88 -4.54 33.84
N GLU A 517 -1.92 -5.01 32.59
CA GLU A 517 -2.09 -6.45 32.28
C GLU A 517 -0.81 -7.32 32.33
N VAL A 518 0.36 -6.85 32.76
CA VAL A 518 1.57 -7.70 32.77
C VAL A 518 1.57 -8.64 34.00
N PRO A 519 1.38 -9.96 33.83
CA PRO A 519 1.40 -10.89 34.96
C PRO A 519 2.82 -10.93 35.55
N GLY A 520 2.96 -10.61 36.84
CA GLY A 520 4.25 -10.63 37.54
C GLY A 520 5.03 -9.31 37.56
N ALA A 521 4.55 -8.26 36.87
CA ALA A 521 5.04 -6.90 37.11
C ALA A 521 4.43 -6.40 38.43
N GLY A 522 5.15 -6.56 39.54
CA GLY A 522 4.72 -6.01 40.82
C GLY A 522 4.43 -4.51 40.69
N GLY A 523 3.16 -4.13 40.76
CA GLY A 523 2.65 -2.78 40.50
C GLY A 523 3.08 -1.73 41.53
N GLN A 524 4.37 -1.43 41.61
CA GLN A 524 4.94 -0.52 42.63
C GLN A 524 5.67 0.71 42.05
N GLY A 525 5.86 0.81 40.74
CA GLY A 525 6.41 2.02 40.10
C GLY A 525 5.50 3.23 40.26
N SER A 526 6.06 4.43 40.44
CA SER A 526 5.28 5.67 40.55
C SER A 526 4.50 5.97 39.27
N PHE A 527 5.09 5.66 38.11
CA PHE A 527 4.50 5.87 36.78
C PHE A 527 3.20 5.08 36.55
N LEU A 528 3.13 3.80 36.94
CA LEU A 528 1.92 2.99 36.72
C LEU A 528 0.77 3.45 37.62
N ARG A 529 1.06 3.90 38.85
CA ARG A 529 0.03 4.50 39.72
C ARG A 529 -0.48 5.82 39.13
N SER A 530 0.42 6.66 38.62
CA SER A 530 0.03 7.91 37.98
C SER A 530 -0.70 7.68 36.65
N TRP A 531 -0.37 6.63 35.91
CA TRP A 531 -1.11 6.21 34.71
C TRP A 531 -2.60 5.96 34.99
N ARG A 532 -2.96 5.28 36.08
CA ARG A 532 -4.37 5.06 36.45
C ARG A 532 -5.14 6.36 36.60
N VAL A 533 -4.54 7.33 37.28
CA VAL A 533 -5.13 8.67 37.48
C VAL A 533 -5.19 9.43 36.15
N PHE A 534 -4.10 9.40 35.38
CA PHE A 534 -4.03 10.05 34.07
C PHE A 534 -5.08 9.51 33.11
N ARG A 535 -5.29 8.19 33.04
CA ARG A 535 -6.28 7.56 32.17
C ARG A 535 -7.69 8.09 32.45
N GLY A 536 -8.06 8.21 33.72
CA GLY A 536 -9.32 8.83 34.14
C GLY A 536 -9.41 10.31 33.77
N LEU A 537 -8.33 11.07 33.96
CA LEU A 537 -8.24 12.47 33.56
C LEU A 537 -8.38 12.66 32.04
N ALA A 538 -7.60 11.95 31.25
CA ALA A 538 -7.60 11.99 29.79
C ALA A 538 -8.97 11.60 29.23
N TRP A 539 -9.61 10.56 29.78
CA TRP A 539 -10.97 10.20 29.41
C TRP A 539 -11.96 11.35 29.60
N ARG A 540 -11.89 12.07 30.74
CA ARG A 540 -12.77 13.21 31.01
C ARG A 540 -12.52 14.38 30.05
N ILE A 541 -11.27 14.61 29.64
CA ILE A 541 -10.88 15.65 28.67
C ILE A 541 -11.37 15.30 27.26
N TRP A 542 -11.02 14.11 26.76
CA TRP A 542 -11.13 13.77 25.34
C TRP A 542 -12.47 13.11 24.97
N ASN A 543 -13.04 12.32 25.88
CA ASN A 543 -14.23 11.49 25.61
C ASN A 543 -15.47 11.92 26.40
N GLY A 544 -15.33 12.15 27.71
CA GLY A 544 -16.45 12.33 28.64
C GLY A 544 -17.11 13.72 28.63
N ARG A 545 -16.44 14.76 28.11
CA ARG A 545 -16.91 16.16 28.06
C ARG A 545 -17.53 16.65 29.37
N ARG A 546 -16.81 16.53 30.48
CA ARG A 546 -17.27 16.96 31.81
C ARG A 546 -17.00 18.46 32.06
N PRO A 547 -17.77 19.13 32.93
CA PRO A 547 -17.43 20.47 33.41
C PRO A 547 -16.05 20.49 34.08
N VAL A 548 -15.25 21.53 33.82
CA VAL A 548 -13.86 21.61 34.31
C VAL A 548 -13.76 21.47 35.84
N GLY A 549 -14.65 22.09 36.62
CA GLY A 549 -14.67 21.95 38.08
C GLY A 549 -14.90 20.50 38.57
N GLU A 550 -15.78 19.74 37.91
CA GLU A 550 -16.02 18.31 38.21
C GLU A 550 -14.75 17.49 37.92
N MET A 551 -14.09 17.77 36.80
CA MET A 551 -12.86 17.09 36.40
C MET A 551 -11.71 17.34 37.39
N LEU A 552 -11.54 18.58 37.83
CA LEU A 552 -10.47 18.96 38.77
C LEU A 552 -10.71 18.39 40.17
N THR A 553 -11.97 18.32 40.60
CA THR A 553 -12.34 17.65 41.86
C THR A 553 -12.00 16.16 41.80
N ALA A 554 -12.40 15.50 40.71
CA ALA A 554 -12.10 14.08 40.52
C ALA A 554 -10.60 13.81 40.38
N LEU A 555 -9.84 14.70 39.73
CA LEU A 555 -8.37 14.60 39.66
C LEU A 555 -7.74 14.62 41.06
N HIS A 556 -8.15 15.55 41.92
CA HIS A 556 -7.64 15.64 43.29
C HIS A 556 -7.96 14.37 44.11
N GLU A 557 -9.20 13.89 44.03
CA GLU A 557 -9.64 12.65 44.69
C GLU A 557 -8.86 11.42 44.18
N ASP A 558 -8.68 11.32 42.86
CA ASP A 558 -7.94 10.23 42.21
C ASP A 558 -6.45 10.25 42.64
N CYS A 559 -5.81 11.42 42.67
CA CYS A 559 -4.44 11.60 43.19
C CYS A 559 -4.32 11.18 44.65
N SER A 560 -5.25 11.60 45.51
CA SER A 560 -5.27 11.25 46.93
C SER A 560 -5.45 9.74 47.14
N ARG A 561 -6.39 9.13 46.42
CA ARG A 561 -6.67 7.68 46.48
C ARG A 561 -5.45 6.84 46.09
N ASP A 562 -4.76 7.22 45.02
CA ASP A 562 -3.56 6.53 44.52
C ASP A 562 -2.26 6.98 45.20
N ARG A 563 -2.36 7.86 46.22
CA ARG A 563 -1.24 8.39 47.02
C ARG A 563 -0.16 9.05 46.16
N LEU A 564 -0.58 9.80 45.16
CA LEU A 564 0.29 10.65 44.37
C LEU A 564 0.55 11.95 45.14
N GLY A 565 1.81 12.36 45.24
CA GLY A 565 2.16 13.62 45.91
C GLY A 565 1.86 14.85 45.03
N ASP A 566 1.92 16.03 45.62
CA ASP A 566 1.60 17.33 45.00
C ASP A 566 2.32 17.58 43.67
N ALA A 567 3.52 17.02 43.47
CA ALA A 567 4.26 17.15 42.22
C ALA A 567 3.54 16.49 41.03
N TRP A 568 2.88 15.35 41.24
CA TRP A 568 2.09 14.67 40.21
C TRP A 568 0.77 15.40 39.95
N GLU A 569 0.10 15.85 41.01
CA GLU A 569 -1.12 16.65 40.87
C GLU A 569 -0.84 17.95 40.10
N ALA A 570 0.28 18.62 40.39
CA ALA A 570 0.77 19.78 39.65
C ALA A 570 1.00 19.46 38.16
N ALA A 571 1.72 18.38 37.83
CA ALA A 571 1.97 17.99 36.44
C ALA A 571 0.66 17.69 35.67
N PHE A 572 -0.31 17.02 36.32
CA PHE A 572 -1.63 16.77 35.74
C PHE A 572 -2.46 18.05 35.56
N LEU A 573 -2.38 19.00 36.50
CA LEU A 573 -3.03 20.31 36.35
C LEU A 573 -2.45 21.09 35.18
N GLU A 574 -1.14 21.11 34.99
CA GLU A 574 -0.50 21.78 33.85
C GLU A 574 -0.92 21.11 32.52
N TYR A 575 -0.93 19.78 32.46
CA TYR A 575 -1.46 19.04 31.31
C TYR A 575 -2.93 19.39 31.03
N THR A 576 -3.76 19.43 32.07
CA THR A 576 -5.18 19.77 31.96
C THR A 576 -5.36 21.18 31.42
N ALA A 577 -4.65 22.15 31.99
CA ALA A 577 -4.73 23.54 31.56
C ALA A 577 -4.31 23.72 30.10
N ARG A 578 -3.15 23.15 29.70
CA ARG A 578 -2.64 23.22 28.32
C ARG A 578 -3.64 22.68 27.30
N ASN A 579 -4.19 21.48 27.55
CA ASN A 579 -5.07 20.81 26.58
C ASN A 579 -6.50 21.36 26.60
N MET A 580 -7.09 21.53 27.78
CA MET A 580 -8.47 21.98 27.92
C MET A 580 -8.65 23.43 27.45
N LEU A 581 -7.73 24.32 27.82
CA LEU A 581 -7.83 25.72 27.39
C LEU A 581 -7.59 25.87 25.89
N GLY A 582 -6.73 25.05 25.29
CA GLY A 582 -6.59 24.98 23.83
C GLY A 582 -7.89 24.58 23.12
N LEU A 583 -8.57 23.54 23.62
CA LEU A 583 -9.87 23.11 23.09
C LEU A 583 -10.96 24.17 23.24
N LEU A 584 -10.98 24.86 24.39
CA LEU A 584 -11.99 25.85 24.73
C LEU A 584 -11.75 27.20 24.08
N ALA A 585 -10.51 27.62 23.85
CA ALA A 585 -10.18 28.89 23.17
C ALA A 585 -10.73 28.97 21.74
N MET A 586 -11.04 27.83 21.11
CA MET A 586 -11.68 27.75 19.80
C MET A 586 -13.22 27.84 19.85
N ARG A 587 -13.83 27.72 21.03
CA ARG A 587 -15.28 27.47 21.17
C ARG A 587 -15.99 28.28 22.25
N SER A 588 -15.26 28.76 23.26
CA SER A 588 -15.81 29.31 24.51
C SER A 588 -15.92 30.83 24.47
N THR A 589 -16.95 31.35 25.12
CA THR A 589 -17.13 32.77 25.46
C THR A 589 -16.99 33.03 26.97
N SER A 590 -16.69 31.99 27.78
CA SER A 590 -16.65 32.08 29.25
C SER A 590 -15.24 31.86 29.80
N LEU A 591 -14.90 32.65 30.82
CA LEU A 591 -13.68 32.52 31.65
C LEU A 591 -13.81 31.53 32.81
N GLU A 592 -14.99 30.94 33.04
CA GLU A 592 -15.18 30.03 34.18
C GLU A 592 -14.20 28.84 34.20
N PRO A 593 -13.89 28.19 33.07
CA PRO A 593 -12.85 27.15 33.02
C PRO A 593 -11.46 27.63 33.50
N VAL A 594 -11.09 28.88 33.20
CA VAL A 594 -9.81 29.48 33.62
C VAL A 594 -9.80 29.67 35.13
N ARG A 595 -10.90 30.20 35.70
CA ARG A 595 -11.04 30.44 37.14
C ARG A 595 -11.04 29.16 37.96
N GLU A 596 -11.66 28.10 37.45
CA GLU A 596 -11.64 26.78 38.09
C GLU A 596 -10.22 26.19 38.10
N LEU A 597 -9.50 26.29 36.99
CA LEU A 597 -8.08 25.89 36.92
C LEU A 597 -7.21 26.73 37.85
N HIS A 598 -7.46 28.04 37.96
CA HIS A 598 -6.72 28.94 38.84
C HIS A 598 -6.92 28.54 40.30
N ARG A 599 -8.17 28.36 40.73
CA ARG A 599 -8.51 27.86 42.07
C ARG A 599 -7.87 26.51 42.37
N ALA A 600 -7.82 25.60 41.40
CA ALA A 600 -7.15 24.31 41.58
C ALA A 600 -5.62 24.44 41.70
N ALA A 601 -5.00 25.28 40.88
CA ALA A 601 -3.56 25.55 40.93
C ALA A 601 -3.14 26.19 42.26
N ASP A 602 -3.93 27.12 42.80
CA ASP A 602 -3.65 27.76 44.11
C ASP A 602 -3.74 26.77 45.29
N ARG A 603 -4.58 25.73 45.19
CA ARG A 603 -4.66 24.69 46.23
C ARG A 603 -3.42 23.80 46.26
N VAL A 604 -2.81 23.55 45.10
CA VAL A 604 -1.62 22.71 45.00
C VAL A 604 -0.38 23.53 45.34
N SER A 605 0.13 23.34 46.57
CA SER A 605 1.26 24.11 47.13
C SER A 605 2.63 23.70 46.56
N HIS A 606 2.71 23.36 45.28
CA HIS A 606 3.93 22.91 44.62
C HIS A 606 4.60 24.05 43.83
N PRO A 607 5.94 24.26 43.94
CA PRO A 607 6.62 25.37 43.28
C PRO A 607 6.47 25.43 41.75
N SER A 608 6.21 24.31 41.07
CA SER A 608 5.98 24.32 39.62
C SER A 608 4.69 25.05 39.20
N MET A 609 3.73 25.24 40.12
CA MET A 609 2.46 25.91 39.81
C MET A 609 2.58 27.43 39.62
N VAL A 610 3.68 28.06 40.04
CA VAL A 610 3.89 29.51 39.91
C VAL A 610 3.73 29.98 38.46
N SER A 611 4.28 29.23 37.50
CA SER A 611 4.17 29.60 36.08
C SER A 611 2.73 29.47 35.59
N LEU A 612 2.04 28.38 35.95
CA LEU A 612 0.64 28.16 35.55
C LEU A 612 -0.29 29.22 36.15
N VAL A 613 -0.19 29.52 37.44
CA VAL A 613 -0.98 30.56 38.13
C VAL A 613 -0.84 31.90 37.43
N ARG A 614 0.39 32.28 37.06
CA ARG A 614 0.65 33.52 36.31
C ARG A 614 0.01 33.50 34.92
N ARG A 615 0.06 32.39 34.19
CA ARG A 615 -0.59 32.24 32.87
C ARG A 615 -2.11 32.39 32.98
N LEU A 616 -2.71 31.75 33.97
CA LEU A 616 -4.16 31.81 34.22
C LEU A 616 -4.58 33.23 34.64
N SER A 617 -3.83 33.86 35.54
CA SER A 617 -4.03 35.26 35.94
C SER A 617 -3.97 36.23 34.77
N PHE A 618 -3.05 36.00 33.82
CA PHE A 618 -2.97 36.81 32.60
C PHE A 618 -4.24 36.68 31.77
N ILE A 619 -4.71 35.45 31.50
CA ILE A 619 -5.95 35.25 30.72
C ILE A 619 -7.15 35.89 31.43
N GLU A 620 -7.27 35.75 32.75
CA GLU A 620 -8.32 36.41 33.52
C GLU A 620 -8.26 37.93 33.40
N ALA A 621 -7.06 38.51 33.41
CA ALA A 621 -6.85 39.95 33.22
C ALA A 621 -7.20 40.42 31.80
N GLN A 622 -7.02 39.58 30.77
CA GLN A 622 -7.48 39.88 29.40
C GLN A 622 -9.01 39.89 29.27
N GLY A 623 -9.73 39.23 30.20
CA GLY A 623 -11.20 39.20 30.19
C GLY A 623 -11.82 38.21 29.20
N GLU A 624 -11.01 37.50 28.40
CA GLU A 624 -11.46 36.54 27.39
C GLU A 624 -10.51 35.36 27.23
N LEU A 625 -11.05 34.19 26.85
CA LEU A 625 -10.26 33.00 26.48
C LEU A 625 -10.33 32.81 24.96
N THR A 626 -9.36 33.38 24.25
CA THR A 626 -9.19 33.29 22.80
C THR A 626 -7.83 32.67 22.44
N GLY A 627 -7.69 32.19 21.21
CA GLY A 627 -6.41 31.69 20.69
C GLY A 627 -5.23 32.65 20.92
N PRO A 628 -5.36 33.96 20.61
CA PRO A 628 -4.35 34.97 20.92
C PRO A 628 -4.04 35.11 22.42
N SER A 629 -5.06 35.26 23.29
CA SER A 629 -4.83 35.40 24.73
C SER A 629 -4.13 34.18 25.35
N LEU A 630 -4.43 32.98 24.83
CA LEU A 630 -3.79 31.73 25.21
C LEU A 630 -2.34 31.69 24.73
N ALA A 631 -2.07 32.09 23.49
CA ALA A 631 -0.71 32.16 22.96
C ALA A 631 0.16 33.13 23.77
N ASP A 632 -0.36 34.33 24.06
CA ASP A 632 0.35 35.35 24.83
C ASP A 632 0.65 34.90 26.26
N ALA A 633 -0.32 34.24 26.92
CA ALA A 633 -0.08 33.67 28.23
C ALA A 633 1.06 32.64 28.22
N TRP A 634 1.18 31.79 27.19
CA TRP A 634 2.18 30.72 27.15
C TRP A 634 3.58 31.24 26.79
N LEU A 635 3.68 32.49 26.32
CA LEU A 635 4.94 33.22 26.15
C LEU A 635 5.49 33.80 27.47
N LEU A 636 4.70 33.82 28.55
CA LEU A 636 5.14 34.30 29.86
C LEU A 636 6.15 33.31 30.47
N LYS A 637 7.41 33.76 30.58
CA LYS A 637 8.55 33.01 31.12
C LYS A 637 8.54 32.87 32.61
#